data_AF-A0A101W610-F1
#
_entry.id   AF-A0A101W610-F1
#
_cell.length_a   1.000
_cell.length_b   1.000
_cell.length_c   1.000
_cell.angle_alpha   90.00
_cell.angle_beta   90.00
_cell.angle_gamma   90.00
#
_symmetry.space_group_name_H-M   'P 1'
#
loop_
_entity.id
_entity.type
_entity.pdbx_description
1 polymer ?
#
loop_
_entity_poly.entity_id
_entity_poly.type
_entity_poly.pdbx_seq_one_letter_code
_entity_poly.pdbx_strand_id
1 'polypeptide(L)'
;MILLAAMIVLLLTGCKQDVSENVHPYFLDPPPAAERDAARPLEPTDIVSFMSLEDGSEGPQVPEELLKSHVTVFCPGFYGLNNLAANQNNTRISADKGIQIIKWLSVGDLEGADPSEVPETADAQCEDIDGNMIPFHVGGGKPTQCTNNPIWQQQLIDEAVTAAQCGAVAVCADEWPGTSDAVGYGGCFCDYCMAGFREYLQENGNEETLRSLGIKDLDSFDYGEFIRQNYYDIYKEVIYHHSNDEVPLLDAFRAYQYQSVTEFMRLLKEEIVKEEPEVLFTANMAELMSSFMAVADVADFFSPELYYAYPVNARTAVRYELGNAFDAPVNAAPNCVENKELMTGSRAAQVMKVYTAEAYAHGGYVQVPYGAPYFSGEYGANKDMTAVGMETLYPYYDYIYNNKMLFEELWPMADVGVLYSFAGIMRGTGGGSEDFAGCTQMLIENSIPCRVVATGDGTLIHKQLDDESLEGLKLLVLPSVSVMSQNDADVITRFMENGGQVVAFNDTVLLDESGSSLDTALTANSGEDISGDQYRHLPQNMHWWEDEEWQMIGPEDADTFLDAVTLRINHGYNIADEEILGAFYFSNQVNGYVLHLVNYAFDEQQNRVDNKSNVRVAIKNNTLFDSRKLGVFYATPETGELKEIDYTLEDGNIVVNLPDIDAWGTLVIGEGVRVQTLIKLTKAEVSLYLPGQEPDRDTTAVFAEVREKMEAGEYEAATALIDEAVGLPAKKTASLALESAAHEIENISDPVKIAEARELMSEAQSEFDAGEYVQCSQICSHLIMAYAVRRVDGRLNDYSGSDKIAEDPRGDAIGEAPSNANGCDLGSVYARVIGDKLYIAVQADSDNPFVQFNITNGQHNWTINCQGNPVEMFYFEDRNRAEIPKGVELAFDEGIELCLPLSIFGGVSEIRLDINANLNNYPDFTRSDELSEDIKISLR
;
A
#
# COMPACT_ATOMS: atom_id res chain seq x y z
N MET A 1 -18.72 -68.15 -15.71
CA MET A 1 -19.14 -66.79 -16.14
C MET A 1 -19.83 -66.01 -15.04
N ILE A 2 -20.89 -66.52 -14.39
CA ILE A 2 -21.56 -65.81 -13.28
C ILE A 2 -20.62 -65.59 -12.08
N LEU A 3 -19.78 -66.56 -11.72
CA LEU A 3 -18.73 -66.41 -10.71
C LEU A 3 -17.62 -65.42 -11.12
N LEU A 4 -17.36 -65.27 -12.42
CA LEU A 4 -16.37 -64.33 -12.94
C LEU A 4 -16.94 -62.90 -12.93
N ALA A 5 -18.23 -62.75 -13.25
CA ALA A 5 -18.95 -61.49 -13.11
C ALA A 5 -19.09 -61.08 -11.64
N ALA A 6 -19.33 -62.02 -10.73
CA ALA A 6 -19.37 -61.74 -9.29
C ALA A 6 -17.99 -61.35 -8.73
N MET A 7 -16.89 -61.96 -9.20
CA MET A 7 -15.53 -61.52 -8.85
C MET A 7 -15.17 -60.16 -9.43
N ILE A 8 -15.62 -59.83 -10.65
CA ILE A 8 -15.39 -58.50 -11.26
C ILE A 8 -16.20 -57.44 -10.52
N VAL A 9 -17.44 -57.74 -10.12
CA VAL A 9 -18.23 -56.82 -9.26
C VAL A 9 -17.57 -56.67 -7.88
N LEU A 10 -17.10 -57.76 -7.24
CA LEU A 10 -16.37 -57.68 -5.97
C LEU A 10 -14.99 -57.01 -6.07
N LEU A 11 -14.32 -57.05 -7.22
CA LEU A 11 -13.08 -56.30 -7.49
C LEU A 11 -13.35 -54.82 -7.81
N LEU A 12 -14.51 -54.51 -8.41
CA LEU A 12 -14.94 -53.14 -8.69
C LEU A 12 -15.60 -52.46 -7.48
N THR A 13 -16.20 -53.22 -6.55
CA THR A 13 -16.81 -52.70 -5.32
C THR A 13 -15.92 -52.87 -4.08
N GLY A 14 -14.97 -53.80 -4.11
CA GLY A 14 -14.04 -54.09 -2.99
C GLY A 14 -12.71 -53.33 -3.07
N CYS A 15 -12.55 -52.44 -4.05
CA CYS A 15 -11.43 -51.50 -4.17
C CYS A 15 -11.90 -50.04 -4.05
N LYS A 16 -13.07 -49.80 -3.43
CA LYS A 16 -13.33 -48.56 -2.70
C LYS A 16 -12.94 -48.81 -1.25
N GLN A 17 -11.64 -48.87 -1.00
CA GLN A 17 -11.18 -48.36 0.29
C GLN A 17 -11.56 -46.87 0.23
N ASP A 18 -12.33 -46.38 1.20
CA ASP A 18 -12.80 -45.00 1.23
C ASP A 18 -11.63 -44.02 1.06
N VAL A 19 -11.36 -43.63 -0.19
CA VAL A 19 -10.38 -42.59 -0.51
C VAL A 19 -10.80 -41.27 0.15
N SER A 20 -12.09 -41.11 0.50
CA SER A 20 -12.63 -39.94 1.17
C SER A 20 -12.24 -39.78 2.64
N GLU A 21 -11.83 -40.82 3.38
CA GLU A 21 -11.58 -40.67 4.83
C GLU A 21 -10.25 -39.97 5.16
N ASN A 22 -9.28 -39.98 4.24
CA ASN A 22 -7.95 -39.39 4.46
C ASN A 22 -7.70 -38.09 3.68
N VAL A 23 -8.63 -37.68 2.81
CA VAL A 23 -8.51 -36.44 2.01
C VAL A 23 -9.04 -35.27 2.84
N HIS A 24 -8.33 -34.15 2.84
CA HIS A 24 -8.80 -32.94 3.51
C HIS A 24 -10.12 -32.46 2.88
N PRO A 25 -11.14 -32.06 3.67
CA PRO A 25 -12.44 -31.64 3.15
C PRO A 25 -12.37 -30.57 2.05
N TYR A 26 -11.46 -29.60 2.17
CA TYR A 26 -11.26 -28.52 1.18
C TYR A 26 -10.92 -29.00 -0.24
N PHE A 27 -10.39 -30.21 -0.41
CA PHE A 27 -10.19 -30.78 -1.74
C PHE A 27 -11.47 -31.30 -2.41
N LEU A 28 -12.51 -31.57 -1.61
CA LEU A 28 -13.81 -32.06 -2.06
C LEU A 28 -14.83 -30.92 -2.15
N ASP A 29 -14.74 -29.98 -1.21
CA ASP A 29 -15.59 -28.80 -1.09
C ASP A 29 -14.69 -27.60 -0.73
N PRO A 30 -14.13 -26.91 -1.74
CA PRO A 30 -13.20 -25.81 -1.52
C PRO A 30 -13.86 -24.68 -0.72
N PRO A 31 -13.11 -24.05 0.20
CA PRO A 31 -13.63 -22.95 0.99
C PRO A 31 -13.89 -21.71 0.10
N PRO A 32 -14.73 -20.76 0.55
CA PRO A 32 -15.10 -19.57 -0.20
C PRO A 32 -13.99 -18.50 -0.22
N ALA A 33 -12.74 -18.90 -0.51
CA ALA A 33 -11.58 -18.01 -0.48
C ALA A 33 -11.69 -16.85 -1.49
N ALA A 34 -12.30 -17.08 -2.66
CA ALA A 34 -12.53 -16.04 -3.65
C ALA A 34 -13.55 -14.99 -3.16
N GLU A 35 -14.56 -15.39 -2.38
CA GLU A 35 -15.52 -14.43 -1.80
C GLU A 35 -14.85 -13.59 -0.72
N ARG A 36 -13.97 -14.20 0.07
CA ARG A 36 -13.15 -13.51 1.08
C ARG A 36 -12.22 -12.47 0.43
N ASP A 37 -11.53 -12.83 -0.65
CA ASP A 37 -10.67 -11.87 -1.35
C ASP A 37 -11.47 -10.82 -2.11
N ALA A 38 -12.61 -11.17 -2.69
CA ALA A 38 -13.51 -10.19 -3.31
C ALA A 38 -14.09 -9.17 -2.31
N ALA A 39 -14.12 -9.51 -1.01
CA ALA A 39 -14.48 -8.57 0.04
C ALA A 39 -13.33 -7.61 0.39
N ARG A 40 -12.09 -7.92 0.01
CA ARG A 40 -10.93 -7.07 0.25
C ARG A 40 -10.79 -6.05 -0.88
N PRO A 41 -10.62 -4.76 -0.55
CA PRO A 41 -10.55 -3.71 -1.56
C PRO A 41 -9.18 -3.60 -2.24
N LEU A 42 -8.16 -4.30 -1.73
CA LEU A 42 -6.77 -4.15 -2.14
C LEU A 42 -6.18 -5.52 -2.45
N GLU A 43 -5.55 -5.65 -3.61
CA GLU A 43 -4.80 -6.84 -3.99
C GLU A 43 -3.43 -6.87 -3.30
N PRO A 44 -2.82 -8.05 -3.12
CA PRO A 44 -1.43 -8.18 -2.67
C PRO A 44 -0.42 -7.37 -3.49
N THR A 45 -0.72 -7.05 -4.74
CA THR A 45 0.15 -6.22 -5.58
C THR A 45 -0.17 -4.74 -5.56
N ASP A 46 -1.27 -4.35 -4.92
CA ASP A 46 -1.72 -2.96 -4.95
C ASP A 46 -0.89 -2.11 -4.00
N ILE A 47 -0.37 -2.65 -2.88
CA ILE A 47 0.14 -1.78 -1.81
C ILE A 47 1.64 -1.84 -1.63
N VAL A 48 2.33 -0.77 -2.03
CA VAL A 48 3.75 -0.58 -1.69
C VAL A 48 4.04 0.91 -1.36
N SER A 49 3.38 1.44 -0.33
CA SER A 49 3.40 2.85 0.13
C SER A 49 4.77 3.42 0.53
N PHE A 50 5.23 4.58 0.07
CA PHE A 50 6.39 5.29 0.67
C PHE A 50 6.02 6.64 1.29
N MET A 51 6.77 7.11 2.29
CA MET A 51 6.60 8.44 2.91
C MET A 51 7.61 9.43 2.33
N SER A 52 7.19 10.58 1.81
CA SER A 52 8.13 11.66 1.47
C SER A 52 7.56 13.03 1.84
N LEU A 53 8.35 13.78 2.61
CA LEU A 53 8.00 15.11 3.14
C LEU A 53 8.55 16.27 2.30
N GLU A 54 9.04 16.03 1.07
CA GLU A 54 9.63 17.13 0.28
C GLU A 54 8.56 18.01 -0.37
N ASP A 55 8.31 19.16 0.25
CA ASP A 55 7.59 20.29 -0.35
C ASP A 55 8.37 20.85 -1.55
N GLY A 56 7.79 20.73 -2.74
CA GLY A 56 8.35 21.30 -3.97
C GLY A 56 7.27 21.76 -4.94
N SER A 57 7.46 22.93 -5.56
CA SER A 57 6.56 23.48 -6.59
C SER A 57 6.54 22.68 -7.91
N GLU A 58 7.35 21.63 -8.02
CA GLU A 58 7.47 20.75 -9.19
C GLU A 58 6.81 19.37 -9.00
N GLY A 59 6.12 19.15 -7.88
CA GLY A 59 5.54 17.87 -7.50
C GLY A 59 6.50 17.00 -6.67
N PRO A 60 6.03 15.87 -6.09
CA PRO A 60 6.88 14.95 -5.36
C PRO A 60 7.89 14.33 -6.35
N GLN A 61 9.18 14.47 -6.03
CA GLN A 61 10.23 13.74 -6.74
C GLN A 61 10.19 12.30 -6.25
N VAL A 62 9.56 11.40 -7.03
CA VAL A 62 9.67 9.97 -6.79
C VAL A 62 11.11 9.58 -7.08
N PRO A 63 11.87 9.04 -6.10
CA PRO A 63 13.23 8.59 -6.33
C PRO A 63 13.31 7.62 -7.51
N GLU A 64 14.34 7.74 -8.35
CA GLU A 64 14.55 6.84 -9.50
C GLU A 64 14.63 5.38 -9.05
N GLU A 65 15.11 5.17 -7.83
CA GLU A 65 15.09 3.92 -7.08
C GLU A 65 13.70 3.28 -7.03
N LEU A 66 12.67 4.02 -6.61
CA LEU A 66 11.31 3.48 -6.48
C LEU A 66 10.65 3.23 -7.84
N LEU A 67 11.03 3.99 -8.87
CA LEU A 67 10.57 3.75 -10.26
C LEU A 67 11.11 2.44 -10.85
N LYS A 68 12.16 1.84 -10.26
CA LYS A 68 12.70 0.54 -10.69
C LYS A 68 11.91 -0.64 -10.13
N SER A 69 11.12 -0.41 -9.09
CA SER A 69 10.29 -1.43 -8.46
C SER A 69 8.85 -1.37 -8.97
N HIS A 70 8.16 -2.52 -9.01
CA HIS A 70 6.75 -2.63 -9.40
C HIS A 70 5.78 -2.12 -8.30
N VAL A 71 6.09 -0.95 -7.74
CA VAL A 71 5.41 -0.34 -6.59
C VAL A 71 4.21 0.46 -7.08
N THR A 72 3.01 0.07 -6.64
CA THR A 72 1.75 0.60 -7.18
C THR A 72 1.14 1.74 -6.33
N VAL A 73 1.40 1.78 -5.01
CA VAL A 73 0.82 2.78 -4.08
C VAL A 73 1.89 3.63 -3.39
N PHE A 74 1.64 4.93 -3.22
CA PHE A 74 2.43 5.91 -2.47
C PHE A 74 1.61 6.47 -1.30
N CYS A 75 2.20 6.65 -0.11
CA CYS A 75 1.52 7.30 1.01
C CYS A 75 2.46 7.74 2.17
N PRO A 76 2.33 8.95 2.75
CA PRO A 76 1.53 10.11 2.37
C PRO A 76 2.41 11.34 2.08
N GLY A 77 1.76 12.40 1.61
CA GLY A 77 2.09 13.68 2.19
C GLY A 77 1.09 13.99 3.30
N PHE A 78 1.61 14.10 4.52
CA PHE A 78 0.98 14.89 5.55
C PHE A 78 0.93 16.32 5.02
N TYR A 79 -0.26 16.79 4.70
CA TYR A 79 -0.36 18.10 4.13
C TYR A 79 -1.43 18.89 4.85
N GLY A 80 -0.95 19.85 5.63
CA GLY A 80 -1.78 20.76 6.37
C GLY A 80 -2.76 21.55 5.50
N LEU A 81 -3.81 22.04 6.16
CA LEU A 81 -4.89 22.83 5.57
C LEU A 81 -4.40 24.03 4.74
N ASN A 82 -3.17 24.52 4.98
CA ASN A 82 -2.59 25.69 4.34
C ASN A 82 -1.94 25.44 2.97
N ASN A 83 -1.75 24.18 2.53
CA ASN A 83 -1.06 23.88 1.26
C ASN A 83 -1.95 23.18 0.19
N LEU A 84 -3.27 23.33 0.30
CA LEU A 84 -4.28 22.59 -0.48
C LEU A 84 -4.00 22.53 -1.99
N ALA A 85 -3.57 23.64 -2.61
CA ALA A 85 -3.30 23.69 -4.05
C ALA A 85 -2.07 22.88 -4.49
N ALA A 86 -0.99 22.87 -3.69
CA ALA A 86 0.18 22.04 -3.98
C ALA A 86 -0.15 20.56 -3.78
N ASN A 87 -0.92 20.24 -2.73
CA ASN A 87 -1.32 18.87 -2.39
C ASN A 87 -2.19 18.24 -3.49
N GLN A 88 -3.15 19.00 -4.00
CA GLN A 88 -3.99 18.60 -5.12
C GLN A 88 -3.16 18.34 -6.37
N ASN A 89 -2.19 19.22 -6.66
CA ASN A 89 -1.29 19.04 -7.81
C ASN A 89 -0.42 17.79 -7.63
N ASN A 90 0.11 17.53 -6.43
CA ASN A 90 0.90 16.34 -6.14
C ASN A 90 0.09 15.06 -6.35
N THR A 91 -1.14 15.03 -5.83
CA THR A 91 -2.07 13.91 -5.99
C THR A 91 -2.33 13.64 -7.47
N ARG A 92 -2.66 14.69 -8.24
CA ARG A 92 -2.90 14.57 -9.69
C ARG A 92 -1.67 14.12 -10.47
N ILE A 93 -0.50 14.71 -10.20
CA ILE A 93 0.75 14.35 -10.88
C ILE A 93 1.11 12.88 -10.64
N SER A 94 0.90 12.39 -9.42
CA SER A 94 1.12 10.98 -9.10
C SER A 94 0.13 10.07 -9.81
N ALA A 95 -1.16 10.41 -9.78
CA ALA A 95 -2.20 9.67 -10.50
C ALA A 95 -1.92 9.63 -12.01
N ASP A 96 -1.52 10.76 -12.62
CA ASP A 96 -1.12 10.85 -14.03
C ASP A 96 0.09 9.97 -14.38
N LYS A 97 0.93 9.65 -13.38
CA LYS A 97 2.08 8.74 -13.50
C LYS A 97 1.74 7.28 -13.18
N GLY A 98 0.48 6.97 -12.87
CA GLY A 98 0.04 5.62 -12.49
C GLY A 98 0.42 5.23 -11.06
N ILE A 99 0.71 6.22 -10.20
CA ILE A 99 1.03 6.02 -8.78
C ILE A 99 -0.23 6.31 -7.96
N GLN A 100 -0.71 5.31 -7.24
CA GLN A 100 -1.90 5.43 -6.40
C GLN A 100 -1.59 6.18 -5.10
N ILE A 101 -2.53 6.98 -4.58
CA ILE A 101 -2.32 7.85 -3.42
C ILE A 101 -3.33 7.58 -2.31
N ILE A 102 -2.84 7.39 -1.08
CA ILE A 102 -3.67 7.48 0.13
C ILE A 102 -3.48 8.87 0.73
N LYS A 103 -4.54 9.69 0.77
CA LYS A 103 -4.50 11.03 1.38
C LYS A 103 -4.79 10.93 2.86
N TRP A 104 -3.85 11.38 3.69
CA TRP A 104 -4.05 11.50 5.14
C TRP A 104 -4.69 12.84 5.47
N LEU A 105 -5.65 12.79 6.38
CA LEU A 105 -6.47 13.91 6.86
C LEU A 105 -6.42 13.93 8.39
N SER A 106 -5.81 14.95 8.99
CA SER A 106 -5.94 15.15 10.44
C SER A 106 -7.36 15.56 10.79
N VAL A 107 -8.04 14.71 11.56
CA VAL A 107 -9.40 14.94 12.06
C VAL A 107 -9.40 15.78 13.33
N GLY A 108 -8.37 15.63 14.16
CA GLY A 108 -8.32 16.19 15.51
C GLY A 108 -7.76 17.61 15.58
N ASP A 109 -6.97 18.04 14.61
CA ASP A 109 -6.24 19.31 14.69
C ASP A 109 -6.10 20.03 13.33
N LEU A 110 -5.32 21.11 13.30
CA LEU A 110 -5.10 21.92 12.10
C LEU A 110 -3.83 21.55 11.32
N GLU A 111 -3.14 20.47 11.73
CA GLU A 111 -1.93 19.86 11.20
C GLU A 111 -1.05 20.78 10.32
N GLY A 112 0.08 21.27 10.85
CA GLY A 112 0.96 22.16 10.07
C GLY A 112 0.43 23.58 9.78
N ALA A 113 -0.88 23.82 9.69
CA ALA A 113 -1.46 25.15 9.43
C ALA A 113 -1.40 26.07 10.67
N ASP A 114 -1.16 27.36 10.46
CA ASP A 114 -1.30 28.37 11.51
C ASP A 114 -2.78 28.74 11.66
N PRO A 115 -3.34 28.88 12.88
CA PRO A 115 -4.74 29.28 13.06
C PRO A 115 -5.13 30.58 12.34
N SER A 116 -4.17 31.48 12.07
CA SER A 116 -4.40 32.70 11.30
C SER A 116 -4.61 32.47 9.80
N GLU A 117 -4.23 31.31 9.27
CA GLU A 117 -4.42 30.91 7.87
C GLU A 117 -5.81 30.33 7.61
N VAL A 118 -6.46 29.82 8.67
CA VAL A 118 -7.81 29.21 8.64
C VAL A 118 -8.72 29.86 9.71
N PRO A 119 -8.91 31.18 9.70
CA PRO A 119 -9.63 31.89 10.77
C PRO A 119 -11.10 31.44 10.93
N GLU A 120 -11.70 30.86 9.91
CA GLU A 120 -13.04 30.28 9.92
C GLU A 120 -13.18 29.08 10.84
N THR A 121 -12.11 28.32 11.13
CA THR A 121 -12.15 27.17 12.06
C THR A 121 -11.98 27.60 13.52
N ALA A 122 -11.78 28.89 13.79
CA ALA A 122 -11.60 29.39 15.16
C ALA A 122 -12.82 29.11 16.06
N ASP A 123 -14.03 29.12 15.50
CA ASP A 123 -15.27 28.83 16.23
C ASP A 123 -15.55 27.32 16.35
N ALA A 124 -14.68 26.46 15.80
CA ALA A 124 -14.82 25.02 15.82
C ALA A 124 -13.92 24.32 16.84
N GLN A 125 -13.20 25.07 17.66
CA GLN A 125 -12.28 24.53 18.65
C GLN A 125 -13.02 23.77 19.76
N CYS A 126 -12.37 22.73 20.30
CA CYS A 126 -12.81 22.11 21.53
C CYS A 126 -12.64 23.06 22.72
N GLU A 127 -13.67 23.14 23.56
CA GLU A 127 -13.71 24.01 24.74
C GLU A 127 -13.78 23.17 26.02
N ASP A 128 -12.89 23.44 26.97
CA ASP A 128 -12.93 22.81 28.29
C ASP A 128 -14.14 23.28 29.12
N ILE A 129 -14.29 22.75 30.35
CA ILE A 129 -15.39 23.11 31.25
C ILE A 129 -15.44 24.62 31.59
N ASP A 130 -14.34 25.36 31.44
CA ASP A 130 -14.25 26.80 31.68
C ASP A 130 -14.46 27.64 30.41
N GLY A 131 -14.63 27.00 29.25
CA GLY A 131 -14.74 27.66 27.95
C GLY A 131 -13.39 28.06 27.35
N ASN A 132 -12.28 27.47 27.83
CA ASN A 132 -10.96 27.68 27.23
C ASN A 132 -10.73 26.66 26.11
N MET A 133 -9.98 27.07 25.09
CA MET A 133 -9.51 26.17 24.04
C MET A 133 -8.65 25.04 24.62
N ILE A 134 -8.85 23.82 24.12
CA ILE A 134 -8.04 22.65 24.46
C ILE A 134 -6.87 22.51 23.47
N PRO A 135 -5.61 22.62 23.94
CA PRO A 135 -4.45 22.43 23.09
C PRO A 135 -4.33 20.95 22.71
N PHE A 136 -4.04 20.71 21.44
CA PHE A 136 -3.78 19.40 20.91
C PHE A 136 -2.42 18.88 21.38
N HIS A 137 -2.38 17.63 21.82
CA HIS A 137 -1.26 17.06 22.57
C HIS A 137 -0.05 16.73 21.69
N VAL A 138 -0.25 16.47 20.39
CA VAL A 138 0.81 16.21 19.39
C VAL A 138 1.18 17.47 18.60
N GLY A 139 0.23 18.36 18.36
CA GLY A 139 0.34 19.53 17.46
C GLY A 139 1.06 20.76 18.03
N GLY A 140 1.90 20.63 19.06
CA GLY A 140 2.68 21.74 19.62
C GLY A 140 1.86 22.87 20.26
N GLY A 141 0.65 22.56 20.76
CA GLY A 141 -0.23 23.51 21.45
C GLY A 141 -1.27 24.21 20.57
N LYS A 142 -1.47 23.75 19.33
CA LYS A 142 -2.56 24.20 18.44
C LYS A 142 -3.93 23.79 18.98
N PRO A 143 -5.04 24.45 18.56
CA PRO A 143 -6.38 24.07 19.01
C PRO A 143 -6.79 22.69 18.50
N THR A 144 -7.28 21.84 19.40
CA THR A 144 -8.05 20.64 19.04
C THR A 144 -9.38 21.07 18.43
N GLN A 145 -9.80 20.43 17.34
CA GLN A 145 -11.04 20.76 16.64
C GLN A 145 -12.20 19.84 17.04
N CYS A 146 -13.40 20.42 17.07
CA CYS A 146 -14.62 19.73 17.45
C CYS A 146 -15.28 19.08 16.24
N THR A 147 -15.17 17.75 16.12
CA THR A 147 -15.84 16.88 15.16
C THR A 147 -17.37 16.86 15.27
N ASN A 148 -17.95 17.43 16.34
CA ASN A 148 -19.38 17.71 16.44
C ASN A 148 -19.78 19.09 15.89
N ASN A 149 -18.81 19.96 15.58
CA ASN A 149 -19.07 21.29 15.02
C ASN A 149 -19.23 21.22 13.50
N PRO A 150 -20.36 21.68 12.93
CA PRO A 150 -20.62 21.62 11.49
C PRO A 150 -19.59 22.35 10.62
N ILE A 151 -18.93 23.38 11.14
CA ILE A 151 -17.88 24.11 10.39
C ILE A 151 -16.70 23.17 10.14
N TRP A 152 -16.27 22.45 11.18
CA TRP A 152 -15.15 21.52 11.07
C TRP A 152 -15.52 20.27 10.26
N GLN A 153 -16.71 19.72 10.47
CA GLN A 153 -17.21 18.62 9.66
C GLN A 153 -17.20 18.96 8.16
N GLN A 154 -17.70 20.14 7.78
CA GLN A 154 -17.70 20.56 6.39
C GLN A 154 -16.28 20.74 5.83
N GLN A 155 -15.35 21.28 6.63
CA GLN A 155 -13.95 21.42 6.24
C GLN A 155 -13.31 20.06 5.92
N LEU A 156 -13.52 19.06 6.78
CA LEU A 156 -12.99 17.70 6.60
C LEU A 156 -13.63 17.00 5.40
N ILE A 157 -14.95 17.15 5.21
CA ILE A 157 -15.67 16.63 4.04
C ILE A 157 -15.12 17.26 2.75
N ASP A 158 -14.99 18.58 2.71
CA ASP A 158 -14.51 19.29 1.53
C ASP A 158 -13.08 18.85 1.17
N GLU A 159 -12.20 18.68 2.15
CA GLU A 159 -10.83 18.19 1.91
C GLU A 159 -10.82 16.74 1.39
N ALA A 160 -11.57 15.84 2.03
CA ALA A 160 -11.63 14.44 1.64
C ALA A 160 -12.19 14.24 0.22
N VAL A 161 -13.32 14.89 -0.09
CA VAL A 161 -13.93 14.88 -1.43
C VAL A 161 -12.98 15.47 -2.47
N THR A 162 -12.29 16.55 -2.13
CA THR A 162 -11.35 17.17 -3.06
C THR A 162 -10.15 16.27 -3.34
N ALA A 163 -9.65 15.54 -2.33
CA ALA A 163 -8.57 14.58 -2.52
C ALA A 163 -8.99 13.42 -3.43
N ALA A 164 -10.19 12.87 -3.21
CA ALA A 164 -10.79 11.85 -4.06
C ALA A 164 -10.87 12.34 -5.52
N GLN A 165 -11.41 13.53 -5.76
CA GLN A 165 -11.51 14.15 -7.10
C GLN A 165 -10.14 14.46 -7.74
N CYS A 166 -9.06 14.48 -6.95
CA CYS A 166 -7.70 14.66 -7.45
C CYS A 166 -6.99 13.34 -7.79
N GLY A 167 -7.67 12.20 -7.65
CA GLY A 167 -7.14 10.88 -8.00
C GLY A 167 -6.55 10.10 -6.83
N ALA A 168 -6.90 10.45 -5.58
CA ALA A 168 -6.58 9.60 -4.44
C ALA A 168 -7.36 8.27 -4.55
N VAL A 169 -6.69 7.15 -4.30
CA VAL A 169 -7.35 5.82 -4.25
C VAL A 169 -7.99 5.57 -2.90
N ALA A 170 -7.50 6.24 -1.85
CA ALA A 170 -8.10 6.19 -0.54
C ALA A 170 -7.92 7.49 0.24
N VAL A 171 -8.81 7.73 1.19
CA VAL A 171 -8.67 8.76 2.23
C VAL A 171 -8.47 8.08 3.57
N CYS A 172 -7.41 8.47 4.29
CA CYS A 172 -7.08 8.02 5.63
C CYS A 172 -7.43 9.10 6.65
N ALA A 173 -8.35 8.81 7.56
CA ALA A 173 -8.60 9.64 8.72
C ALA A 173 -7.49 9.43 9.76
N ASP A 174 -6.59 10.39 9.88
CA ASP A 174 -5.58 10.44 10.93
C ASP A 174 -6.11 11.20 12.15
N GLU A 175 -5.61 10.84 13.33
CA GLU A 175 -6.07 11.41 14.60
C GLU A 175 -7.61 11.37 14.73
N TRP A 176 -8.22 10.33 14.14
CA TRP A 176 -9.65 10.19 13.95
C TRP A 176 -10.47 10.24 15.25
N PRO A 177 -9.97 9.83 16.45
CA PRO A 177 -10.74 10.01 17.68
C PRO A 177 -11.19 11.46 17.90
N GLY A 178 -10.46 12.44 17.37
CA GLY A 178 -10.89 13.83 17.28
C GLY A 178 -11.40 14.37 18.62
N THR A 179 -12.70 14.68 18.70
CA THR A 179 -13.31 15.24 19.92
C THR A 179 -13.42 14.24 21.07
N SER A 180 -13.44 12.94 20.78
CA SER A 180 -13.46 11.92 21.85
C SER A 180 -12.14 11.92 22.63
N ASP A 181 -11.02 12.18 21.97
CA ASP A 181 -9.71 12.30 22.60
C ASP A 181 -9.61 13.56 23.48
N ALA A 182 -10.26 14.66 23.07
CA ALA A 182 -10.35 15.87 23.88
C ALA A 182 -10.98 15.63 25.27
N VAL A 183 -11.75 14.55 25.45
CA VAL A 183 -12.30 14.14 26.76
C VAL A 183 -11.19 13.76 27.75
N GLY A 184 -10.08 13.20 27.28
CA GLY A 184 -8.89 12.94 28.10
C GLY A 184 -8.22 14.22 28.63
N TYR A 185 -8.42 15.34 27.95
CA TYR A 185 -7.71 16.62 28.20
C TYR A 185 -8.59 17.74 28.76
N GLY A 186 -9.88 17.50 28.99
CA GLY A 186 -10.78 18.56 29.45
C GLY A 186 -12.23 18.41 29.05
N GLY A 187 -12.55 17.54 28.07
CA GLY A 187 -13.88 17.44 27.47
C GLY A 187 -14.15 18.53 26.45
N CYS A 188 -15.15 18.36 25.59
CA CYS A 188 -15.64 19.46 24.75
C CYS A 188 -17.03 19.88 25.22
N PHE A 189 -17.14 21.04 25.86
CA PHE A 189 -18.36 21.59 26.43
C PHE A 189 -19.01 22.68 25.55
N CYS A 190 -18.68 22.71 24.26
CA CYS A 190 -19.32 23.62 23.32
C CYS A 190 -20.81 23.28 23.13
N ASP A 191 -21.57 24.23 22.59
CA ASP A 191 -23.02 24.10 22.43
C ASP A 191 -23.42 22.85 21.62
N TYR A 192 -22.63 22.45 20.63
CA TYR A 192 -22.90 21.26 19.79
C TYR A 192 -22.75 19.96 20.59
N CYS A 193 -21.68 19.83 21.38
CA CYS A 193 -21.47 18.65 22.22
C CYS A 193 -22.53 18.54 23.33
N MET A 194 -22.96 19.67 23.91
CA MET A 194 -24.02 19.66 24.92
C MET A 194 -25.38 19.31 24.32
N ALA A 195 -25.66 19.77 23.08
CA ALA A 195 -26.85 19.38 22.35
C ALA A 195 -26.85 17.88 21.98
N GLY A 196 -25.76 17.38 21.40
CA GLY A 196 -25.65 15.97 21.02
C GLY A 196 -25.68 15.04 22.24
N PHE A 197 -25.05 15.41 23.36
CA PHE A 197 -25.11 14.61 24.57
C PHE A 197 -26.53 14.55 25.16
N ARG A 198 -27.30 15.63 25.03
CA ARG A 198 -28.71 15.63 25.43
C ARG A 198 -29.53 14.64 24.61
N GLU A 199 -29.33 14.62 23.29
CA GLU A 199 -29.99 13.67 22.38
C GLU A 199 -29.58 12.24 22.73
N TYR A 200 -28.29 12.00 22.97
CA TYR A 200 -27.79 10.70 23.43
C TYR A 200 -28.47 10.23 24.72
N LEU A 201 -28.66 11.11 25.71
CA LEU A 201 -29.34 10.77 26.97
C LEU A 201 -30.85 10.52 26.78
N GLN A 202 -31.49 11.10 25.76
CA GLN A 202 -32.90 10.80 25.46
C GLN A 202 -33.06 9.37 24.94
N GLU A 203 -32.06 8.86 24.23
CA GLU A 203 -32.08 7.52 23.64
C GLU A 203 -31.53 6.45 24.58
N ASN A 204 -30.43 6.74 25.28
CA ASN A 204 -29.64 5.78 26.04
C ASN A 204 -29.70 6.00 27.57
N GLY A 205 -30.28 7.11 28.01
CA GLY A 205 -30.29 7.49 29.42
C GLY A 205 -31.19 6.60 30.27
N ASN A 206 -30.67 6.15 31.41
CA ASN A 206 -31.49 5.46 32.40
C ASN A 206 -32.37 6.46 33.17
N GLU A 207 -33.70 6.37 32.99
CA GLU A 207 -34.66 7.29 33.63
C GLU A 207 -34.53 7.36 35.16
N GLU A 208 -34.23 6.24 35.84
CA GLU A 208 -34.09 6.20 37.29
C GLU A 208 -32.82 6.93 37.73
N THR A 209 -31.69 6.66 37.06
CA THR A 209 -30.43 7.36 37.29
C THR A 209 -30.59 8.85 37.07
N LEU A 210 -31.16 9.28 35.94
CA LEU A 210 -31.38 10.70 35.63
C LEU A 210 -32.25 11.40 36.68
N ARG A 211 -33.35 10.76 37.10
CA ARG A 211 -34.20 11.28 38.19
C ARG A 211 -33.45 11.36 39.51
N SER A 212 -32.60 10.38 39.83
CA SER A 212 -31.81 10.35 41.06
C SER A 212 -30.79 11.50 41.12
N LEU A 213 -30.26 11.91 39.97
CA LEU A 213 -29.36 13.06 39.80
C LEU A 213 -30.10 14.41 39.79
N GLY A 214 -31.43 14.40 39.92
CA GLY A 214 -32.26 15.61 39.92
C GLY A 214 -32.57 16.16 38.52
N ILE A 215 -32.21 15.42 37.46
CA ILE A 215 -32.46 15.77 36.06
C ILE A 215 -33.92 15.42 35.75
N LYS A 216 -34.76 16.43 35.53
CA LYS A 216 -36.22 16.27 35.36
C LYS A 216 -36.70 16.60 33.95
N ASP A 217 -35.96 17.44 33.25
CA ASP A 217 -36.27 17.92 31.91
C ASP A 217 -34.99 17.80 31.09
N LEU A 218 -34.94 16.78 30.23
CA LEU A 218 -33.80 16.57 29.35
C LEU A 218 -33.74 17.66 28.27
N ASP A 219 -34.86 18.20 27.81
CA ASP A 219 -34.88 19.17 26.70
C ASP A 219 -34.10 20.46 27.01
N SER A 220 -34.02 20.82 28.31
CA SER A 220 -33.23 21.95 28.80
C SER A 220 -31.96 21.55 29.55
N PHE A 221 -31.59 20.27 29.57
CA PHE A 221 -30.42 19.81 30.31
C PHE A 221 -29.13 20.22 29.62
N ASP A 222 -28.18 20.74 30.41
CA ASP A 222 -26.82 21.07 29.98
C ASP A 222 -25.84 20.40 30.94
N TYR A 223 -25.03 19.50 30.41
CA TYR A 223 -24.11 18.70 31.22
C TYR A 223 -22.94 19.55 31.76
N GLY A 224 -22.47 20.53 30.99
CA GLY A 224 -21.44 21.46 31.44
C GLY A 224 -21.90 22.30 32.62
N GLU A 225 -23.11 22.87 32.57
CA GLU A 225 -23.70 23.57 33.71
C GLU A 225 -23.91 22.64 34.91
N PHE A 226 -24.36 21.40 34.68
CA PHE A 226 -24.53 20.41 35.73
C PHE A 226 -23.22 20.11 36.46
N ILE A 227 -22.12 19.91 35.72
CA ILE A 227 -20.78 19.72 36.29
C ILE A 227 -20.31 20.99 37.02
N ARG A 228 -20.38 22.17 36.40
CA ARG A 228 -19.97 23.45 37.02
C ARG A 228 -20.66 23.72 38.35
N GLN A 229 -21.94 23.38 38.46
CA GLN A 229 -22.74 23.67 39.67
C GLN A 229 -22.53 22.65 40.79
N ASN A 230 -22.23 21.39 40.46
CA ASN A 230 -22.33 20.29 41.42
C ASN A 230 -21.04 19.47 41.60
N TYR A 231 -20.18 19.41 40.57
CA TYR A 231 -19.04 18.48 40.51
C TYR A 231 -17.74 19.12 39.99
N TYR A 232 -17.66 20.45 39.88
CA TYR A 232 -16.56 21.15 39.23
C TYR A 232 -15.16 20.76 39.75
N ASP A 233 -14.95 20.80 41.07
CA ASP A 233 -13.64 20.45 41.67
C ASP A 233 -13.31 18.97 41.44
N ILE A 234 -14.29 18.07 41.58
CA ILE A 234 -14.11 16.62 41.37
C ILE A 234 -13.77 16.35 39.90
N TYR A 235 -14.47 16.99 38.95
CA TYR A 235 -14.18 16.85 37.53
C TYR A 235 -12.76 17.28 37.19
N LYS A 236 -12.31 18.42 37.72
CA LYS A 236 -10.94 18.91 37.52
C LYS A 236 -9.89 17.94 38.10
N GLU A 237 -10.15 17.33 39.27
CA GLU A 237 -9.28 16.30 39.85
C GLU A 237 -9.25 15.01 39.01
N VAL A 238 -10.40 14.54 38.51
CA VAL A 238 -10.46 13.35 37.65
C VAL A 238 -9.70 13.56 36.34
N ILE A 239 -9.86 14.71 35.69
CA ILE A 239 -9.19 14.99 34.42
C ILE A 239 -7.69 15.28 34.59
N TYR A 240 -7.28 16.12 35.55
CA TYR A 240 -5.87 16.54 35.66
C TYR A 240 -5.00 15.63 36.52
N HIS A 241 -5.60 14.86 37.43
CA HIS A 241 -4.86 14.02 38.37
C HIS A 241 -5.19 12.53 38.22
N HIS A 242 -5.98 12.16 37.21
CA HIS A 242 -6.43 10.79 36.97
C HIS A 242 -7.00 10.15 38.25
N SER A 243 -7.76 10.92 39.03
CA SER A 243 -8.43 10.43 40.23
C SER A 243 -9.48 9.37 39.86
N ASN A 244 -9.68 8.40 40.76
CA ASN A 244 -10.74 7.39 40.65
C ASN A 244 -12.09 7.89 41.20
N ASP A 245 -12.24 9.19 41.47
CA ASP A 245 -13.49 9.77 41.95
C ASP A 245 -14.57 9.71 40.87
N GLU A 246 -15.81 9.43 41.27
CA GLU A 246 -16.94 9.32 40.33
C GLU A 246 -17.52 10.70 39.97
N VAL A 247 -17.55 11.00 38.67
CA VAL A 247 -18.31 12.12 38.10
C VAL A 247 -19.56 11.57 37.42
N PRO A 248 -20.77 11.92 37.90
CA PRO A 248 -22.00 11.37 37.32
C PRO A 248 -22.13 11.67 35.84
N LEU A 249 -22.52 10.65 35.05
CA LEU A 249 -22.70 10.70 33.60
C LEU A 249 -21.40 10.89 32.78
N LEU A 250 -20.21 10.89 33.38
CA LEU A 250 -18.96 11.04 32.63
C LEU A 250 -18.72 9.89 31.63
N ASP A 251 -19.00 8.64 32.02
CA ASP A 251 -18.84 7.49 31.12
C ASP A 251 -19.88 7.52 29.99
N ALA A 252 -21.11 7.97 30.27
CA ALA A 252 -22.12 8.22 29.24
C ALA A 252 -21.67 9.33 28.28
N PHE A 253 -21.01 10.39 28.79
CA PHE A 253 -20.48 11.47 27.96
C PHE A 253 -19.31 10.99 27.10
N ARG A 254 -18.42 10.15 27.63
CA ARG A 254 -17.35 9.48 26.86
C ARG A 254 -17.93 8.60 25.75
N ALA A 255 -18.91 7.75 26.08
CA ALA A 255 -19.59 6.89 25.11
C ALA A 255 -20.26 7.71 23.99
N TYR A 256 -20.97 8.79 24.33
CA TYR A 256 -21.51 9.74 23.35
C TYR A 256 -20.43 10.30 22.44
N GLN A 257 -19.31 10.78 22.98
CA GLN A 257 -18.25 11.40 22.17
C GLN A 257 -17.66 10.38 21.19
N TYR A 258 -17.35 9.16 21.63
CA TYR A 258 -16.91 8.07 20.76
C TYR A 258 -17.94 7.74 19.67
N GLN A 259 -19.20 7.56 20.04
CA GLN A 259 -20.25 7.27 19.08
C GLN A 259 -20.42 8.40 18.05
N SER A 260 -20.35 9.66 18.49
CA SER A 260 -20.50 10.83 17.61
C SER A 260 -19.37 10.94 16.58
N VAL A 261 -18.12 10.66 16.97
CA VAL A 261 -16.99 10.72 16.05
C VAL A 261 -16.96 9.53 15.09
N THR A 262 -17.31 8.32 15.55
CA THR A 262 -17.47 7.15 14.69
C THR A 262 -18.58 7.37 13.65
N GLU A 263 -19.71 7.96 14.05
CA GLU A 263 -20.78 8.30 13.12
C GLU A 263 -20.35 9.37 12.11
N PHE A 264 -19.55 10.34 12.54
CA PHE A 264 -18.95 11.30 11.62
C PHE A 264 -17.98 10.64 10.63
N MET A 265 -17.18 9.63 11.03
CA MET A 265 -16.35 8.87 10.08
C MET A 265 -17.20 8.13 9.03
N ARG A 266 -18.35 7.57 9.45
CA ARG A 266 -19.32 6.97 8.52
C ARG A 266 -19.87 8.01 7.54
N LEU A 267 -20.29 9.18 8.03
CA LEU A 267 -20.73 10.29 7.17
C LEU A 267 -19.63 10.74 6.20
N LEU A 268 -18.38 10.84 6.67
CA LEU A 268 -17.25 11.24 5.85
C LEU A 268 -17.04 10.26 4.70
N LYS A 269 -17.06 8.95 4.97
CA LYS A 269 -17.03 7.89 3.95
C LYS A 269 -18.20 8.03 2.97
N GLU A 270 -19.42 8.24 3.47
CA GLU A 270 -20.61 8.39 2.61
C GLU A 270 -20.50 9.59 1.66
N GLU A 271 -20.01 10.73 2.12
CA GLU A 271 -19.84 11.92 1.27
C GLU A 271 -18.70 11.76 0.25
N ILE A 272 -17.61 11.02 0.57
CA ILE A 272 -16.58 10.64 -0.41
C ILE A 272 -17.21 9.76 -1.51
N VAL A 273 -17.84 8.65 -1.14
CA VAL A 273 -18.40 7.65 -2.08
C VAL A 273 -19.50 8.23 -2.96
N LYS A 274 -20.24 9.22 -2.47
CA LYS A 274 -21.28 9.93 -3.23
C LYS A 274 -20.71 10.69 -4.44
N GLU A 275 -19.50 11.24 -4.31
CA GLU A 275 -18.83 11.97 -5.38
C GLU A 275 -17.89 11.07 -6.19
N GLU A 276 -17.16 10.16 -5.53
CA GLU A 276 -16.17 9.25 -6.12
C GLU A 276 -16.33 7.81 -5.56
N PRO A 277 -17.19 6.95 -6.18
CA PRO A 277 -17.59 5.66 -5.61
C PRO A 277 -16.50 4.60 -5.45
N GLU A 278 -15.40 4.73 -6.19
CA GLU A 278 -14.29 3.77 -6.19
C GLU A 278 -13.20 4.13 -5.17
N VAL A 279 -13.33 5.27 -4.48
CA VAL A 279 -12.33 5.73 -3.50
C VAL A 279 -12.59 5.06 -2.16
N LEU A 280 -11.55 4.43 -1.63
CA LEU A 280 -11.60 3.71 -0.36
C LEU A 280 -11.49 4.66 0.84
N PHE A 281 -11.99 4.22 1.98
CA PHE A 281 -11.85 4.89 3.25
C PHE A 281 -11.06 4.04 4.24
N THR A 282 -10.12 4.65 4.95
CA THR A 282 -9.34 4.02 6.01
C THR A 282 -9.11 5.01 7.15
N ALA A 283 -8.51 4.55 8.24
CA ALA A 283 -8.11 5.40 9.36
C ALA A 283 -6.77 4.93 9.93
N ASN A 284 -6.03 5.85 10.56
CA ASN A 284 -4.89 5.50 11.38
C ASN A 284 -5.39 4.79 12.64
N MET A 285 -5.31 3.47 12.62
CA MET A 285 -5.71 2.62 13.74
C MET A 285 -4.48 2.26 14.56
N ALA A 286 -3.77 3.25 15.11
CA ALA A 286 -2.50 3.07 15.83
C ALA A 286 -2.46 1.75 16.62
N GLU A 287 -1.53 0.86 16.27
CA GLU A 287 -1.34 -0.47 16.86
C GLU A 287 -2.55 -1.42 16.91
N LEU A 288 -3.61 -1.11 16.18
CA LEU A 288 -4.94 -1.71 16.35
C LEU A 288 -5.36 -1.72 17.83
N MET A 289 -5.01 -0.65 18.55
CA MET A 289 -5.38 -0.45 19.94
C MET A 289 -6.90 -0.33 20.06
N SER A 290 -7.46 -0.81 21.17
CA SER A 290 -8.90 -0.90 21.36
C SER A 290 -9.66 0.42 21.13
N SER A 291 -9.16 1.54 21.66
CA SER A 291 -9.75 2.87 21.41
C SER A 291 -9.71 3.30 19.95
N PHE A 292 -8.78 2.78 19.17
CA PHE A 292 -8.59 3.08 17.74
C PHE A 292 -9.37 2.13 16.81
N MET A 293 -9.93 1.04 17.35
CA MET A 293 -10.68 0.03 16.58
C MET A 293 -12.16 0.37 16.37
N ALA A 294 -12.70 1.43 16.99
CA ALA A 294 -14.13 1.75 16.91
C ALA A 294 -14.62 2.20 15.51
N VAL A 295 -13.73 2.26 14.51
CA VAL A 295 -14.05 2.52 13.10
C VAL A 295 -13.74 1.30 12.21
N ALA A 296 -13.53 0.13 12.81
CA ALA A 296 -13.20 -1.11 12.12
C ALA A 296 -14.27 -1.57 11.11
N ASP A 297 -15.55 -1.30 11.37
CA ASP A 297 -16.65 -1.62 10.44
C ASP A 297 -16.97 -0.48 9.44
N VAL A 298 -16.24 0.64 9.54
CA VAL A 298 -16.32 1.78 8.61
C VAL A 298 -15.19 1.71 7.58
N ALA A 299 -13.99 1.35 8.01
CA ALA A 299 -12.80 1.28 7.16
C ALA A 299 -12.85 0.10 6.17
N ASP A 300 -12.45 0.34 4.92
CA ASP A 300 -12.33 -0.71 3.90
C ASP A 300 -11.04 -1.53 4.09
N PHE A 301 -10.02 -0.93 4.68
CA PHE A 301 -8.78 -1.57 5.11
C PHE A 301 -8.20 -0.79 6.29
N PHE A 302 -7.28 -1.38 7.07
CA PHE A 302 -6.70 -0.70 8.24
C PHE A 302 -5.33 -0.11 7.89
N SER A 303 -5.06 1.12 8.32
CA SER A 303 -3.75 1.78 8.13
C SER A 303 -3.06 2.08 9.46
N PRO A 304 -2.72 1.08 10.27
CA PRO A 304 -2.11 1.33 11.58
C PRO A 304 -0.64 1.69 11.45
N GLU A 305 -0.17 2.50 12.39
CA GLU A 305 1.23 2.49 12.79
C GLU A 305 1.51 1.27 13.67
N LEU A 306 2.35 0.34 13.20
CA LEU A 306 2.77 -0.83 13.97
C LEU A 306 4.18 -0.63 14.53
N TYR A 307 4.31 -0.75 15.85
CA TYR A 307 5.54 -0.81 16.61
C TYR A 307 6.26 -2.13 16.35
N TYR A 308 7.22 -2.06 15.45
CA TYR A 308 8.13 -3.17 15.23
C TYR A 308 9.13 -3.27 16.38
N ALA A 309 9.13 -4.45 17.00
CA ALA A 309 9.87 -4.71 18.22
C ALA A 309 11.27 -5.21 17.92
N TYR A 310 12.12 -5.08 18.94
CA TYR A 310 13.41 -5.74 19.03
C TYR A 310 13.50 -6.48 20.39
N PRO A 311 13.98 -7.73 20.43
CA PRO A 311 14.42 -8.57 19.32
C PRO A 311 13.30 -8.86 18.31
N VAL A 312 13.67 -9.12 17.05
CA VAL A 312 12.71 -9.41 15.96
C VAL A 312 11.89 -10.64 16.33
N ASN A 313 10.57 -10.54 16.30
CA ASN A 313 9.64 -11.59 16.70
C ASN A 313 8.31 -11.46 15.93
N ALA A 314 7.40 -12.41 16.14
CA ALA A 314 6.13 -12.50 15.41
C ALA A 314 4.96 -11.74 16.06
N ARG A 315 5.24 -10.78 16.96
CA ARG A 315 4.20 -10.03 17.69
C ARG A 315 3.20 -9.33 16.76
N THR A 316 3.69 -8.78 15.65
CA THR A 316 2.85 -8.04 14.70
C THR A 316 2.01 -8.94 13.80
N ALA A 317 2.33 -10.24 13.70
CA ALA A 317 1.52 -11.23 12.97
C ALA A 317 0.06 -11.26 13.45
N VAL A 318 -0.15 -11.09 14.76
CA VAL A 318 -1.49 -11.01 15.37
C VAL A 318 -2.33 -9.87 14.80
N ARG A 319 -1.70 -8.74 14.43
CA ARG A 319 -2.40 -7.57 13.89
C ARG A 319 -2.94 -7.84 12.49
N TYR A 320 -2.16 -8.50 11.65
CA TYR A 320 -2.60 -8.92 10.32
C TYR A 320 -3.79 -9.90 10.41
N GLU A 321 -3.73 -10.86 11.33
CA GLU A 321 -4.86 -11.76 11.58
C GLU A 321 -6.11 -11.04 12.12
N LEU A 322 -5.94 -9.99 12.92
CA LEU A 322 -7.05 -9.18 13.41
C LEU A 322 -7.76 -8.43 12.27
N GLY A 323 -7.00 -7.79 11.35
CA GLY A 323 -7.60 -7.16 10.17
C GLY A 323 -8.35 -8.17 9.29
N ASN A 324 -7.74 -9.34 9.09
CA ASN A 324 -8.37 -10.46 8.38
C ASN A 324 -9.71 -10.90 8.99
N ALA A 325 -9.87 -10.79 10.31
CA ALA A 325 -11.11 -11.15 11.00
C ALA A 325 -12.22 -10.10 10.81
N PHE A 326 -11.87 -8.88 10.42
CA PHE A 326 -12.81 -7.81 10.05
C PHE A 326 -13.02 -7.68 8.54
N ASP A 327 -12.44 -8.59 7.74
CA ASP A 327 -12.45 -8.51 6.28
C ASP A 327 -11.79 -7.22 5.74
N ALA A 328 -10.92 -6.61 6.57
CA ALA A 328 -10.24 -5.36 6.31
C ALA A 328 -8.73 -5.57 6.47
N PRO A 329 -7.98 -5.80 5.38
CA PRO A 329 -6.58 -6.16 5.48
C PRO A 329 -5.76 -5.01 6.07
N VAL A 330 -4.66 -5.34 6.76
CA VAL A 330 -3.81 -4.34 7.42
C VAL A 330 -2.73 -3.86 6.46
N ASN A 331 -2.67 -2.55 6.23
CA ASN A 331 -1.58 -1.84 5.57
C ASN A 331 -0.71 -1.11 6.61
N ALA A 332 0.28 -1.82 7.15
CA ALA A 332 1.06 -1.34 8.28
C ALA A 332 2.08 -0.26 7.90
N ALA A 333 1.96 0.92 8.50
CA ALA A 333 3.04 1.90 8.56
C ALA A 333 4.06 1.44 9.61
N PRO A 334 5.34 1.20 9.25
CA PRO A 334 6.33 0.79 10.23
C PRO A 334 6.64 1.96 11.18
N ASN A 335 6.42 1.75 12.48
CA ASN A 335 6.75 2.68 13.54
C ASN A 335 7.87 2.08 14.42
N CYS A 336 8.93 2.86 14.67
CA CYS A 336 10.04 2.43 15.52
C CYS A 336 10.49 3.50 16.52
N VAL A 337 9.56 4.30 17.06
CA VAL A 337 9.82 5.38 18.01
C VAL A 337 10.80 4.96 19.14
N GLU A 338 10.75 3.71 19.60
CA GLU A 338 11.61 3.20 20.67
C GLU A 338 12.97 2.64 20.21
N ASN A 339 13.16 2.39 18.91
CA ASN A 339 14.33 1.65 18.35
C ASN A 339 14.96 2.30 17.12
N LYS A 340 14.97 3.65 17.05
CA LYS A 340 15.44 4.42 15.88
C LYS A 340 16.81 4.02 15.34
N GLU A 341 17.77 3.71 16.20
CA GLU A 341 19.14 3.36 15.77
C GLU A 341 19.22 2.02 15.03
N LEU A 342 18.25 1.12 15.28
CA LEU A 342 18.18 -0.18 14.63
C LEU A 342 17.53 -0.10 13.24
N MET A 343 16.81 0.98 12.98
CA MET A 343 15.99 1.18 11.80
C MET A 343 16.61 2.25 10.89
N THR A 344 17.93 2.18 10.66
CA THR A 344 18.59 3.05 9.66
C THR A 344 19.42 2.24 8.66
N GLY A 345 19.49 2.72 7.41
CA GLY A 345 20.37 2.21 6.35
C GLY A 345 20.18 0.73 6.00
N SER A 346 21.28 -0.05 5.98
CA SER A 346 21.25 -1.47 5.61
C SER A 346 20.67 -2.37 6.70
N ARG A 347 20.78 -1.97 7.97
CA ARG A 347 20.21 -2.71 9.11
C ARG A 347 18.70 -2.69 9.05
N ALA A 348 18.12 -1.52 8.82
CA ALA A 348 16.70 -1.35 8.54
C ALA A 348 16.21 -2.28 7.43
N ALA A 349 16.95 -2.32 6.31
CA ALA A 349 16.55 -3.14 5.18
C ALA A 349 16.46 -4.62 5.57
N GLN A 350 17.39 -5.12 6.40
CA GLN A 350 17.38 -6.50 6.90
C GLN A 350 16.20 -6.80 7.83
N VAL A 351 15.91 -5.90 8.77
CA VAL A 351 14.73 -6.04 9.66
C VAL A 351 13.45 -6.04 8.84
N MET A 352 13.37 -5.15 7.85
CA MET A 352 12.21 -5.03 6.98
C MET A 352 12.04 -6.20 6.01
N LYS A 353 13.08 -7.00 5.73
CA LYS A 353 12.89 -8.28 5.03
C LYS A 353 11.95 -9.20 5.80
N VAL A 354 12.15 -9.29 7.13
CA VAL A 354 11.36 -10.15 8.01
C VAL A 354 9.94 -9.63 8.15
N TYR A 355 9.75 -8.35 8.46
CA TYR A 355 8.40 -7.80 8.62
C TYR A 355 7.62 -7.69 7.30
N THR A 356 8.31 -7.54 6.16
CA THR A 356 7.64 -7.69 4.85
C THR A 356 7.19 -9.13 4.64
N ALA A 357 8.05 -10.11 4.95
CA ALA A 357 7.68 -11.52 4.85
C ALA A 357 6.51 -11.87 5.78
N GLU A 358 6.51 -11.38 7.02
CA GLU A 358 5.45 -11.56 8.00
C GLU A 358 4.12 -10.98 7.52
N ALA A 359 4.10 -9.71 7.11
CA ALA A 359 2.89 -9.03 6.66
C ALA A 359 2.18 -9.83 5.55
N TYR A 360 2.94 -10.18 4.51
CA TYR A 360 2.40 -10.89 3.35
C TYR A 360 2.11 -12.37 3.65
N ALA A 361 2.86 -13.02 4.54
CA ALA A 361 2.56 -14.38 4.99
C ALA A 361 1.23 -14.45 5.76
N HIS A 362 0.82 -13.35 6.42
CA HIS A 362 -0.44 -13.25 7.17
C HIS A 362 -1.54 -12.47 6.43
N GLY A 363 -1.39 -12.27 5.11
CA GLY A 363 -2.44 -11.68 4.26
C GLY A 363 -2.68 -10.18 4.49
N GLY A 364 -1.71 -9.46 5.03
CA GLY A 364 -1.68 -8.01 5.02
C GLY A 364 -0.48 -7.46 4.25
N TYR A 365 -0.20 -6.17 4.48
CA TYR A 365 0.74 -5.39 3.71
C TYR A 365 1.58 -4.50 4.64
N VAL A 366 2.74 -4.10 4.13
CA VAL A 366 3.62 -3.16 4.83
C VAL A 366 3.97 -2.01 3.90
N GLN A 367 3.92 -0.79 4.43
CA GLN A 367 4.37 0.39 3.73
C GLN A 367 5.90 0.34 3.57
N VAL A 368 6.39 0.65 2.37
CA VAL A 368 7.80 0.89 2.08
C VAL A 368 8.38 1.92 3.04
N PRO A 369 9.44 1.55 3.77
CA PRO A 369 10.09 2.43 4.73
C PRO A 369 11.05 3.43 4.07
N TYR A 370 10.74 3.95 2.88
CA TYR A 370 11.57 4.96 2.23
C TYR A 370 11.13 6.34 2.71
N GLY A 371 12.05 7.12 3.29
CA GLY A 371 11.78 8.50 3.71
C GLY A 371 10.73 8.65 4.83
N ALA A 372 10.50 7.62 5.66
CA ALA A 372 9.49 7.67 6.71
C ALA A 372 10.00 8.38 8.00
N PRO A 373 9.33 9.42 8.53
CA PRO A 373 9.71 10.08 9.79
C PRO A 373 9.57 9.15 11.01
N TYR A 374 8.65 8.18 10.97
CA TYR A 374 8.45 7.18 12.03
C TYR A 374 9.62 6.20 12.18
N PHE A 375 10.52 6.21 11.20
CA PHE A 375 11.70 5.36 11.13
C PHE A 375 12.93 5.96 11.86
N SER A 376 12.93 7.28 12.10
CA SER A 376 14.05 8.00 12.72
C SER A 376 13.80 8.46 14.16
N GLY A 377 12.56 8.36 14.65
CA GLY A 377 12.18 8.74 16.02
C GLY A 377 12.34 10.23 16.35
N GLU A 378 12.57 11.11 15.37
CA GLU A 378 12.59 12.57 15.54
C GLU A 378 11.72 13.24 14.46
N TYR A 379 10.52 13.68 14.84
CA TYR A 379 9.71 14.58 14.01
C TYR A 379 10.50 15.86 13.71
N GLY A 380 10.72 16.15 12.42
CA GLY A 380 11.19 17.46 11.96
C GLY A 380 12.70 17.70 11.87
N ALA A 381 13.56 16.67 12.00
CA ALA A 381 14.99 16.80 11.72
C ALA A 381 15.36 16.09 10.39
N ASN A 382 15.36 16.83 9.27
CA ASN A 382 15.71 16.37 7.90
C ASN A 382 17.03 15.58 7.75
N LYS A 383 17.87 15.50 8.79
CA LYS A 383 19.17 14.83 8.79
C LYS A 383 19.10 13.34 9.16
N ASP A 384 18.01 12.88 9.78
CA ASP A 384 17.90 11.51 10.31
C ASP A 384 16.84 10.66 9.57
N MET A 385 16.16 11.20 8.55
CA MET A 385 15.32 10.44 7.60
C MET A 385 16.21 9.60 6.67
N THR A 386 16.97 8.65 7.22
CA THR A 386 17.85 7.80 6.43
C THR A 386 16.99 6.84 5.62
N ALA A 387 17.07 6.94 4.30
CA ALA A 387 16.42 6.01 3.39
C ALA A 387 16.87 4.56 3.69
N VAL A 388 15.91 3.65 3.82
CA VAL A 388 16.18 2.23 3.85
C VAL A 388 16.84 1.82 2.54
N GLY A 389 17.84 0.92 2.61
CA GLY A 389 18.53 0.41 1.43
C GLY A 389 17.63 -0.42 0.53
N MET A 390 16.88 0.23 -0.37
CA MET A 390 15.84 -0.38 -1.21
C MET A 390 16.35 -1.50 -2.11
N GLU A 391 17.63 -1.47 -2.51
CA GLU A 391 18.25 -2.57 -3.27
C GLU A 391 18.11 -3.95 -2.60
N THR A 392 18.03 -3.97 -1.26
CA THR A 392 17.83 -5.21 -0.49
C THR A 392 16.36 -5.66 -0.48
N LEU A 393 15.42 -4.72 -0.62
CA LEU A 393 13.97 -4.99 -0.55
C LEU A 393 13.33 -5.20 -1.94
N TYR A 394 13.91 -4.72 -3.04
CA TYR A 394 13.35 -4.95 -4.38
C TYR A 394 13.04 -6.41 -4.68
N PRO A 395 13.91 -7.39 -4.38
CA PRO A 395 13.58 -8.78 -4.63
C PRO A 395 12.32 -9.25 -3.90
N TYR A 396 11.95 -8.64 -2.77
CA TYR A 396 10.75 -8.99 -2.00
C TYR A 396 9.51 -8.44 -2.68
N TYR A 397 9.53 -7.17 -3.09
CA TYR A 397 8.42 -6.56 -3.82
C TYR A 397 8.24 -7.17 -5.22
N ASP A 398 9.33 -7.44 -5.93
CA ASP A 398 9.30 -8.14 -7.21
C ASP A 398 8.77 -9.56 -7.03
N TYR A 399 9.13 -10.25 -5.95
CA TYR A 399 8.62 -11.58 -5.67
C TYR A 399 7.10 -11.60 -5.46
N ILE A 400 6.58 -10.65 -4.67
CA ILE A 400 5.13 -10.48 -4.46
C ILE A 400 4.44 -10.21 -5.81
N TYR A 401 4.95 -9.23 -6.56
CA TYR A 401 4.37 -8.84 -7.85
C TYR A 401 4.37 -9.99 -8.88
N ASN A 402 5.46 -10.74 -8.96
CA ASN A 402 5.65 -11.80 -9.95
C ASN A 402 4.99 -13.14 -9.57
N ASN A 403 4.48 -13.28 -8.34
CA ASN A 403 3.93 -14.54 -7.83
C ASN A 403 2.58 -14.33 -7.12
N LYS A 404 1.69 -13.51 -7.70
CA LYS A 404 0.37 -13.17 -7.11
C LYS A 404 -0.45 -14.37 -6.62
N MET A 405 -0.39 -15.49 -7.34
CA MET A 405 -1.09 -16.74 -6.97
C MET A 405 -0.71 -17.30 -5.59
N LEU A 406 0.41 -16.84 -5.03
CA LEU A 406 0.87 -17.24 -3.69
C LEU A 406 0.19 -16.46 -2.58
N PHE A 407 -0.59 -15.43 -2.90
CA PHE A 407 -1.21 -14.51 -1.94
C PHE A 407 -2.73 -14.38 -2.11
N GLU A 408 -3.24 -14.82 -3.26
CA GLU A 408 -4.65 -14.78 -3.64
C GLU A 408 -5.34 -16.14 -3.49
N GLU A 409 -6.64 -16.09 -3.25
CA GLU A 409 -7.58 -17.18 -2.96
C GLU A 409 -7.08 -18.13 -1.87
N LEU A 410 -6.56 -17.55 -0.80
CA LEU A 410 -5.99 -18.27 0.34
C LEU A 410 -7.01 -18.43 1.47
N TRP A 411 -7.16 -19.67 1.92
CA TRP A 411 -7.93 -20.01 3.11
C TRP A 411 -7.04 -20.58 4.22
N PRO A 412 -7.03 -19.99 5.43
CA PRO A 412 -6.19 -20.46 6.52
C PRO A 412 -6.47 -21.92 6.87
N MET A 413 -5.42 -22.74 6.96
CA MET A 413 -5.49 -24.14 7.40
C MET A 413 -5.45 -24.21 8.93
N ALA A 414 -6.42 -23.56 9.57
CA ALA A 414 -6.51 -23.45 11.02
C ALA A 414 -7.66 -24.28 11.60
N ASP A 415 -7.35 -25.13 12.57
CA ASP A 415 -8.32 -25.83 13.41
C ASP A 415 -8.67 -25.04 14.68
N VAL A 416 -7.88 -24.00 15.00
CA VAL A 416 -8.00 -23.18 16.21
C VAL A 416 -8.48 -21.79 15.84
N GLY A 417 -9.54 -21.32 16.50
CA GLY A 417 -9.96 -19.91 16.50
C GLY A 417 -9.51 -19.20 17.78
N VAL A 418 -9.18 -17.91 17.70
CA VAL A 418 -9.00 -17.04 18.87
C VAL A 418 -9.97 -15.88 18.76
N LEU A 419 -10.85 -15.73 19.77
CA LEU A 419 -11.88 -14.68 19.74
C LEU A 419 -11.31 -13.32 20.18
N TYR A 420 -11.44 -12.32 19.33
CA TYR A 420 -11.35 -10.90 19.66
C TYR A 420 -12.75 -10.38 19.99
N SER A 421 -12.98 -9.98 21.24
CA SER A 421 -14.25 -9.36 21.67
C SER A 421 -14.04 -7.88 21.97
N PHE A 422 -14.48 -7.01 21.05
CA PHE A 422 -14.37 -5.57 21.24
C PHE A 422 -15.12 -5.10 22.49
N ALA A 423 -16.33 -5.62 22.72
CA ALA A 423 -17.15 -5.29 23.89
C ALA A 423 -16.44 -5.64 25.21
N GLY A 424 -15.81 -6.82 25.29
CA GLY A 424 -15.05 -7.24 26.47
C GLY A 424 -13.84 -6.34 26.73
N ILE A 425 -13.11 -5.99 25.67
CA ILE A 425 -11.93 -5.14 25.74
C ILE A 425 -12.29 -3.72 26.17
N MET A 426 -13.31 -3.11 25.57
CA MET A 426 -13.73 -1.74 25.88
C MET A 426 -14.25 -1.58 27.30
N ARG A 427 -14.77 -2.64 27.92
CA ARG A 427 -15.21 -2.61 29.32
C ARG A 427 -14.05 -2.60 30.31
N GLY A 428 -12.84 -2.97 29.90
CA GLY A 428 -11.63 -2.83 30.72
C GLY A 428 -11.62 -3.73 31.96
N THR A 429 -12.20 -4.93 31.91
CA THR A 429 -12.20 -5.88 33.05
C THR A 429 -10.82 -6.48 33.36
N GLY A 430 -9.76 -6.01 32.70
CA GLY A 430 -8.37 -6.45 32.85
C GLY A 430 -8.00 -7.54 31.83
N GLY A 431 -6.97 -7.27 31.02
CA GLY A 431 -6.30 -8.27 30.19
C GLY A 431 -6.93 -8.62 28.84
N GLY A 432 -8.16 -8.20 28.52
CA GLY A 432 -8.84 -8.66 27.30
C GLY A 432 -8.05 -8.46 26.00
N SER A 433 -7.39 -7.31 25.82
CA SER A 433 -6.59 -7.03 24.61
C SER A 433 -5.24 -7.73 24.66
N GLU A 434 -4.61 -7.74 25.84
CA GLU A 434 -3.29 -8.33 26.08
C GLU A 434 -3.35 -9.86 26.02
N ASP A 435 -4.34 -10.49 26.64
CA ASP A 435 -4.58 -11.94 26.60
C ASP A 435 -4.93 -12.40 25.18
N PHE A 436 -5.73 -11.61 24.45
CA PHE A 436 -5.97 -11.89 23.03
C PHE A 436 -4.67 -11.91 22.23
N ALA A 437 -3.86 -10.86 22.39
CA ALA A 437 -2.59 -10.78 21.69
C ALA A 437 -1.62 -11.89 22.11
N GLY A 438 -1.56 -12.21 23.40
CA GLY A 438 -0.66 -13.22 23.95
C GLY A 438 -1.04 -14.63 23.51
N CYS A 439 -2.31 -15.00 23.60
CA CYS A 439 -2.81 -16.28 23.07
C CYS A 439 -2.48 -16.44 21.59
N THR A 440 -2.76 -15.42 20.78
CA THR A 440 -2.57 -15.50 19.33
C THR A 440 -1.09 -15.57 18.96
N GLN A 441 -0.26 -14.70 19.55
CA GLN A 441 1.18 -14.70 19.32
C GLN A 441 1.80 -16.04 19.69
N MET A 442 1.42 -16.63 20.84
CA MET A 442 1.94 -17.91 21.29
C MET A 442 1.62 -19.07 20.34
N LEU A 443 0.44 -19.07 19.72
CA LEU A 443 0.10 -20.06 18.70
C LEU A 443 0.97 -19.88 17.44
N ILE A 444 1.15 -18.65 16.98
CA ILE A 444 1.96 -18.32 15.80
C ILE A 444 3.44 -18.69 16.03
N GLU A 445 4.02 -18.28 17.16
CA GLU A 445 5.42 -18.58 17.53
C GLU A 445 5.70 -20.07 17.76
N ASN A 446 4.65 -20.89 17.96
CA ASN A 446 4.76 -22.35 18.04
C ASN A 446 4.33 -23.05 16.75
N SER A 447 4.18 -22.33 15.63
CA SER A 447 3.73 -22.86 14.34
C SER A 447 2.41 -23.64 14.42
N ILE A 448 1.48 -23.18 15.27
CA ILE A 448 0.11 -23.69 15.34
C ILE A 448 -0.79 -22.71 14.57
N PRO A 449 -1.31 -23.08 13.38
CA PRO A 449 -2.20 -22.20 12.64
C PRO A 449 -3.45 -21.88 13.44
N CYS A 450 -3.73 -20.59 13.55
CA CYS A 450 -4.92 -20.07 14.17
C CYS A 450 -5.61 -19.06 13.25
N ARG A 451 -6.94 -18.98 13.36
CA ARG A 451 -7.74 -17.92 12.75
C ARG A 451 -8.23 -16.98 13.85
N VAL A 452 -8.03 -15.68 13.70
CA VAL A 452 -8.71 -14.72 14.58
C VAL A 452 -10.18 -14.66 14.15
N VAL A 453 -11.07 -14.70 15.14
CA VAL A 453 -12.51 -14.50 14.97
C VAL A 453 -12.85 -13.23 15.73
N ALA A 454 -13.60 -12.29 15.15
CA ALA A 454 -13.86 -11.00 15.77
C ALA A 454 -15.35 -10.73 15.95
N THR A 455 -15.71 -10.11 17.07
CA THR A 455 -17.05 -9.58 17.33
C THR A 455 -16.99 -8.17 17.91
N GLY A 456 -17.97 -7.35 17.54
CA GLY A 456 -18.16 -5.98 17.97
C GLY A 456 -18.98 -5.85 19.24
N ASP A 457 -19.36 -4.62 19.58
CA ASP A 457 -20.24 -4.27 20.71
C ASP A 457 -21.69 -3.97 20.27
N GLY A 458 -21.98 -4.06 18.97
CA GLY A 458 -23.29 -3.75 18.40
C GLY A 458 -23.64 -2.25 18.38
N THR A 459 -22.71 -1.37 18.80
CA THR A 459 -22.92 0.08 18.87
C THR A 459 -21.88 0.82 18.04
N LEU A 460 -20.60 0.63 18.35
CA LEU A 460 -19.48 1.21 17.60
C LEU A 460 -19.08 0.27 16.45
N ILE A 461 -19.02 -1.03 16.75
CA ILE A 461 -18.74 -2.08 15.76
C ILE A 461 -19.94 -3.01 15.69
N HIS A 462 -20.60 -3.07 14.54
CA HIS A 462 -21.85 -3.81 14.35
C HIS A 462 -21.63 -5.30 14.05
N LYS A 463 -20.39 -5.73 13.80
CA LYS A 463 -20.06 -7.14 13.54
C LYS A 463 -20.49 -8.00 14.74
N GLN A 464 -21.13 -9.12 14.46
CA GLN A 464 -21.57 -10.13 15.43
C GLN A 464 -21.19 -11.50 14.89
N LEU A 465 -21.06 -12.51 15.77
CA LEU A 465 -20.78 -13.87 15.33
C LEU A 465 -21.98 -14.49 14.64
N ASP A 466 -21.70 -15.36 13.68
CA ASP A 466 -22.64 -16.30 13.09
C ASP A 466 -22.02 -17.71 13.01
N ASP A 467 -22.79 -18.69 12.53
CA ASP A 467 -22.31 -20.08 12.46
C ASP A 467 -21.14 -20.23 11.45
N GLU A 468 -21.10 -19.41 10.39
CA GLU A 468 -20.03 -19.39 9.38
C GLU A 468 -18.70 -18.89 9.97
N SER A 469 -18.76 -17.94 10.91
CA SER A 469 -17.61 -17.41 11.64
C SER A 469 -16.77 -18.50 12.32
N LEU A 470 -17.42 -19.59 12.75
CA LEU A 470 -16.79 -20.72 13.43
C LEU A 470 -16.65 -21.97 12.57
N GLU A 471 -17.06 -21.94 11.30
CA GLU A 471 -17.01 -23.08 10.41
C GLU A 471 -15.55 -23.54 10.19
N GLY A 472 -15.36 -24.87 10.16
CA GLY A 472 -14.07 -25.52 10.00
C GLY A 472 -13.22 -25.61 11.27
N LEU A 473 -13.52 -24.82 12.31
CA LEU A 473 -12.79 -24.84 13.56
C LEU A 473 -13.15 -26.08 14.41
N LYS A 474 -12.17 -26.55 15.18
CA LYS A 474 -12.34 -27.62 16.17
C LYS A 474 -12.21 -27.11 17.60
N LEU A 475 -11.46 -26.02 17.79
CA LEU A 475 -11.22 -25.38 19.08
C LEU A 475 -11.40 -23.87 18.94
N LEU A 476 -12.12 -23.25 19.87
CA LEU A 476 -12.21 -21.80 20.03
C LEU A 476 -11.58 -21.38 21.36
N VAL A 477 -10.64 -20.44 21.31
CA VAL A 477 -10.01 -19.82 22.48
C VAL A 477 -10.75 -18.51 22.80
N LEU A 478 -11.11 -18.33 24.08
CA LEU A 478 -11.78 -17.13 24.61
C LEU A 478 -10.82 -16.45 25.60
N PRO A 479 -10.03 -15.46 25.16
CA PRO A 479 -9.09 -14.74 26.01
C PRO A 479 -9.83 -13.67 26.83
N SER A 480 -10.11 -13.93 28.11
CA SER A 480 -10.68 -12.94 29.05
C SER A 480 -11.94 -12.23 28.52
N VAL A 481 -12.84 -12.99 27.87
CA VAL A 481 -14.03 -12.44 27.21
C VAL A 481 -15.16 -12.25 28.22
N SER A 482 -15.11 -11.19 29.01
CA SER A 482 -16.05 -10.94 30.11
C SER A 482 -17.44 -10.48 29.66
N VAL A 483 -17.53 -9.89 28.46
CA VAL A 483 -18.77 -9.37 27.86
C VAL A 483 -19.03 -10.05 26.52
N MET A 484 -20.28 -10.44 26.30
CA MET A 484 -20.69 -11.10 25.07
C MET A 484 -22.18 -10.87 24.82
N SER A 485 -22.56 -10.72 23.55
CA SER A 485 -23.98 -10.67 23.17
C SER A 485 -24.68 -12.00 23.40
N GLN A 486 -26.00 -11.96 23.58
CA GLN A 486 -26.77 -13.20 23.61
C GLN A 486 -26.62 -13.99 22.30
N ASN A 487 -26.52 -13.29 21.17
CA ASN A 487 -26.31 -13.92 19.87
C ASN A 487 -24.98 -14.68 19.81
N ASP A 488 -23.88 -14.03 20.22
CA ASP A 488 -22.55 -14.61 20.18
C ASP A 488 -22.45 -15.82 21.13
N ALA A 489 -23.06 -15.73 22.31
CA ALA A 489 -23.12 -16.85 23.25
C ALA A 489 -23.92 -18.04 22.69
N ASP A 490 -25.01 -17.77 21.96
CA ASP A 490 -25.81 -18.80 21.30
C ASP A 490 -25.04 -19.48 20.15
N VAL A 491 -24.27 -18.71 19.37
CA VAL A 491 -23.39 -19.22 18.29
C VAL A 491 -22.32 -20.15 18.87
N ILE A 492 -21.61 -19.72 19.92
CA ILE A 492 -20.58 -20.53 20.57
C ILE A 492 -21.19 -21.78 21.22
N THR A 493 -22.41 -21.68 21.76
CA THR A 493 -23.14 -22.84 22.29
C THR A 493 -23.43 -23.86 21.19
N ARG A 494 -23.94 -23.43 20.03
CA ARG A 494 -24.17 -24.31 18.88
C ARG A 494 -22.88 -24.93 18.35
N PHE A 495 -21.79 -24.18 18.33
CA PHE A 495 -20.47 -24.71 17.98
C PHE A 495 -20.06 -25.88 18.89
N MET A 496 -20.25 -25.77 20.20
CA MET A 496 -20.00 -26.88 21.14
C MET A 496 -20.96 -28.05 20.93
N GLU A 497 -22.26 -27.78 20.68
CA GLU A 497 -23.26 -28.82 20.37
C GLU A 497 -22.91 -29.62 19.11
N ASN A 498 -22.23 -28.97 18.15
CA ASN A 498 -21.73 -29.58 16.92
C ASN A 498 -20.37 -30.27 17.06
N GLY A 499 -19.83 -30.37 18.29
CA GLY A 499 -18.60 -31.09 18.58
C GLY A 499 -17.35 -30.22 18.69
N GLY A 500 -17.49 -28.90 18.52
CA GLY A 500 -16.45 -27.92 18.81
C GLY A 500 -16.05 -27.93 20.29
N GLN A 501 -14.86 -27.42 20.57
CA GLN A 501 -14.30 -27.33 21.91
C GLN A 501 -13.95 -25.89 22.25
N VAL A 502 -13.98 -25.54 23.53
CA VAL A 502 -13.67 -24.18 24.01
C VAL A 502 -12.59 -24.23 25.09
N VAL A 503 -11.60 -23.34 24.98
CA VAL A 503 -10.65 -23.01 26.06
C VAL A 503 -10.85 -21.54 26.42
N ALA A 504 -11.20 -21.27 27.68
CA ALA A 504 -11.50 -19.93 28.17
C ALA A 504 -10.53 -19.49 29.25
N PHE A 505 -10.17 -18.21 29.27
CA PHE A 505 -9.24 -17.62 30.23
C PHE A 505 -9.93 -16.62 31.16
N ASN A 506 -9.44 -16.56 32.41
CA ASN A 506 -9.88 -15.57 33.41
C ASN A 506 -11.42 -15.46 33.48
N ASP A 507 -11.96 -14.27 33.74
CA ASP A 507 -13.38 -14.00 33.72
C ASP A 507 -13.95 -14.05 32.28
N THR A 508 -14.60 -15.16 31.94
CA THR A 508 -15.23 -15.37 30.63
C THR A 508 -16.76 -15.52 30.75
N VAL A 509 -17.48 -14.82 29.88
CA VAL A 509 -18.94 -14.79 29.71
C VAL A 509 -19.64 -14.47 31.02
N LEU A 510 -19.38 -13.29 31.60
CA LEU A 510 -20.04 -12.87 32.84
C LEU A 510 -21.27 -12.02 32.57
N LEU A 511 -21.22 -11.19 31.53
CA LEU A 511 -22.14 -10.07 31.34
C LEU A 511 -22.57 -9.95 29.87
N ASP A 512 -23.79 -9.44 29.67
CA ASP A 512 -24.23 -8.93 28.37
C ASP A 512 -23.75 -7.48 28.15
N GLU A 513 -24.04 -6.93 26.98
CA GLU A 513 -23.66 -5.58 26.56
C GLU A 513 -24.31 -4.49 27.41
N SER A 514 -25.47 -4.79 28.03
CA SER A 514 -26.13 -3.89 29.00
C SER A 514 -25.46 -3.91 30.39
N GLY A 515 -24.54 -4.84 30.60
CA GLY A 515 -23.90 -5.09 31.89
C GLY A 515 -24.71 -5.93 32.85
N SER A 516 -25.76 -6.60 32.37
CA SER A 516 -26.52 -7.58 33.14
C SER A 516 -25.83 -8.94 33.08
N SER A 517 -26.05 -9.78 34.10
CA SER A 517 -25.49 -11.14 34.08
C SER A 517 -26.11 -11.97 32.96
N LEU A 518 -25.26 -12.63 32.17
CA LEU A 518 -25.68 -13.57 31.13
C LEU A 518 -25.89 -14.96 31.77
N ASP A 519 -27.01 -15.64 31.49
CA ASP A 519 -27.30 -17.00 32.00
C ASP A 519 -27.26 -17.99 30.84
N THR A 520 -26.08 -18.54 30.56
CA THR A 520 -25.81 -19.45 29.42
C THR A 520 -25.12 -20.74 29.86
N ALA A 521 -25.12 -21.74 28.98
CA ALA A 521 -24.33 -22.97 29.19
C ALA A 521 -22.83 -22.68 29.39
N LEU A 522 -22.32 -21.56 28.86
CA LEU A 522 -20.95 -21.08 29.09
C LEU A 522 -20.78 -20.59 30.54
N THR A 523 -21.73 -19.82 31.06
CA THR A 523 -21.71 -19.30 32.45
C THR A 523 -21.89 -20.40 33.51
N ALA A 524 -22.63 -21.46 33.20
CA ALA A 524 -22.77 -22.61 34.07
C ALA A 524 -21.46 -23.40 34.23
N ASN A 525 -20.52 -23.22 33.30
CA ASN A 525 -19.23 -23.89 33.26
C ASN A 525 -18.04 -23.00 33.68
N SER A 526 -18.24 -21.70 33.93
CA SER A 526 -17.18 -20.74 34.28
C SER A 526 -16.87 -20.63 35.78
N GLY A 527 -17.66 -21.26 36.65
CA GLY A 527 -17.60 -21.08 38.12
C GLY A 527 -16.84 -22.16 38.91
N GLU A 528 -16.42 -23.26 38.29
CA GLU A 528 -15.62 -24.33 38.91
C GLU A 528 -14.55 -24.80 37.93
N ASP A 529 -13.48 -25.43 38.43
CA ASP A 529 -12.41 -26.12 37.68
C ASP A 529 -13.02 -27.33 36.92
N ILE A 530 -13.90 -27.04 35.95
CA ILE A 530 -14.71 -28.00 35.22
C ILE A 530 -13.86 -28.50 34.05
N SER A 531 -13.20 -29.63 34.28
CA SER A 531 -12.59 -30.41 33.21
C SER A 531 -13.69 -31.18 32.46
N GLY A 532 -14.34 -30.53 31.49
CA GLY A 532 -15.15 -31.22 30.48
C GLY A 532 -14.31 -31.58 29.25
N ASP A 533 -14.71 -32.62 28.51
CA ASP A 533 -14.05 -32.94 27.24
C ASP A 533 -14.20 -31.79 26.20
N GLN A 534 -15.26 -30.97 26.31
CA GLN A 534 -15.58 -29.91 25.36
C GLN A 534 -15.33 -28.47 25.85
N TYR A 535 -15.17 -28.23 27.16
CA TYR A 535 -14.90 -26.90 27.72
C TYR A 535 -13.82 -27.01 28.79
N ARG A 536 -12.80 -26.14 28.71
CA ARG A 536 -11.73 -26.03 29.70
C ARG A 536 -11.54 -24.56 30.09
N HIS A 537 -11.64 -24.29 31.38
CA HIS A 537 -11.31 -22.98 31.96
C HIS A 537 -9.85 -22.96 32.44
N LEU A 538 -9.15 -21.85 32.21
CA LEU A 538 -7.80 -21.58 32.67
C LEU A 538 -7.81 -20.27 33.46
N PRO A 539 -7.60 -20.30 34.79
CA PRO A 539 -7.73 -19.11 35.63
C PRO A 539 -6.55 -18.13 35.52
N GLN A 540 -5.48 -18.49 34.82
CA GLN A 540 -4.30 -17.65 34.63
C GLN A 540 -4.50 -16.57 33.54
N ASN A 541 -3.70 -15.50 33.64
CA ASN A 541 -3.58 -14.51 32.57
C ASN A 541 -2.59 -15.00 31.51
N MET A 542 -2.77 -14.53 30.29
CA MET A 542 -1.92 -14.75 29.13
C MET A 542 -1.12 -13.49 28.77
N HIS A 543 -0.89 -12.62 29.77
CA HIS A 543 -0.04 -11.43 29.76
C HIS A 543 0.64 -11.25 31.13
N TRP A 544 1.91 -10.81 31.16
CA TRP A 544 2.60 -10.42 32.39
C TRP A 544 3.47 -9.18 32.19
N TRP A 545 3.57 -8.34 33.23
CA TRP A 545 4.41 -7.16 33.25
C TRP A 545 5.62 -7.39 34.17
N GLU A 546 6.85 -7.53 33.64
CA GLU A 546 8.09 -7.34 34.41
C GLU A 546 8.86 -6.14 33.86
N ASP A 547 9.35 -5.28 34.75
CA ASP A 547 10.37 -4.26 34.49
C ASP A 547 10.13 -3.37 33.25
N GLU A 548 8.88 -2.98 32.98
CA GLU A 548 8.48 -2.15 31.82
C GLU A 548 8.72 -2.81 30.45
N GLU A 549 9.14 -4.08 30.42
CA GLU A 549 9.21 -4.89 29.20
C GLU A 549 7.88 -5.63 29.00
N TRP A 550 7.24 -5.38 27.85
CA TRP A 550 6.05 -6.11 27.43
C TRP A 550 6.44 -7.57 27.11
N GLN A 551 6.25 -8.49 28.07
CA GLN A 551 6.38 -9.92 27.82
C GLN A 551 5.02 -10.60 27.89
N MET A 552 4.65 -11.27 26.80
CA MET A 552 3.29 -11.75 26.69
C MET A 552 3.01 -12.93 27.63
N ILE A 553 3.91 -13.89 27.94
CA ILE A 553 3.47 -15.04 28.77
C ILE A 553 4.60 -15.64 29.60
N GLY A 554 4.31 -15.97 30.87
CA GLY A 554 5.20 -16.72 31.76
C GLY A 554 5.44 -18.13 31.22
N PRO A 555 6.68 -18.67 31.22
CA PRO A 555 6.94 -19.99 30.61
C PRO A 555 6.00 -21.11 31.10
N GLU A 556 5.64 -21.13 32.39
CA GLU A 556 4.72 -22.13 32.96
C GLU A 556 3.27 -21.97 32.47
N ASP A 557 2.81 -20.73 32.27
CA ASP A 557 1.47 -20.42 31.78
C ASP A 557 1.36 -20.71 30.27
N ALA A 558 2.43 -20.44 29.52
CA ALA A 558 2.57 -20.74 28.10
C ALA A 558 2.47 -22.25 27.84
N ASP A 559 3.24 -23.06 28.58
CA ASP A 559 3.21 -24.52 28.49
C ASP A 559 1.80 -25.05 28.79
N THR A 560 1.14 -24.51 29.83
CA THR A 560 -0.21 -24.94 30.21
C THR A 560 -1.23 -24.65 29.10
N PHE A 561 -1.12 -23.50 28.43
CA PHE A 561 -1.97 -23.16 27.29
C PHE A 561 -1.68 -24.03 26.07
N LEU A 562 -0.42 -24.18 25.68
CA LEU A 562 -0.01 -24.99 24.55
C LEU A 562 -0.41 -26.46 24.75
N ASP A 563 -0.27 -27.00 25.95
CA ASP A 563 -0.77 -28.33 26.31
C ASP A 563 -2.30 -28.40 26.14
N ALA A 564 -3.04 -27.37 26.57
CA ALA A 564 -4.48 -27.33 26.43
C ALA A 564 -4.93 -27.37 24.96
N VAL A 565 -4.19 -26.71 24.07
CA VAL A 565 -4.46 -26.64 22.63
C VAL A 565 -3.99 -27.92 21.91
N THR A 566 -2.74 -28.34 22.10
CA THR A 566 -2.14 -29.49 21.39
C THR A 566 -2.73 -30.84 21.80
N LEU A 567 -3.29 -30.97 23.00
CA LEU A 567 -4.09 -32.16 23.38
C LEU A 567 -5.36 -32.32 22.53
N ARG A 568 -5.85 -31.23 21.93
CA ARG A 568 -7.13 -31.16 21.22
C ARG A 568 -6.94 -31.12 19.70
N ILE A 569 -5.81 -30.61 19.23
CA ILE A 569 -5.56 -30.33 17.82
C ILE A 569 -4.29 -31.03 17.32
N ASN A 570 -4.38 -31.59 16.11
CA ASN A 570 -3.21 -32.02 15.33
C ASN A 570 -3.20 -31.21 14.02
N HIS A 571 -2.37 -30.16 14.00
CA HIS A 571 -2.31 -29.16 12.93
C HIS A 571 -1.65 -29.66 11.63
N GLY A 572 -1.18 -30.91 11.59
CA GLY A 572 -0.91 -31.61 10.34
C GLY A 572 0.35 -31.18 9.59
N TYR A 573 1.22 -30.35 10.15
CA TYR A 573 2.59 -30.15 9.65
C TYR A 573 3.59 -29.95 10.79
N ASN A 574 4.86 -29.96 10.46
CA ASN A 574 5.96 -29.72 11.39
C ASN A 574 7.15 -29.11 10.65
N ILE A 575 7.69 -28.03 11.18
CA ILE A 575 8.95 -27.40 10.75
C ILE A 575 10.02 -27.78 11.78
N ALA A 576 11.19 -28.25 11.33
CA ALA A 576 12.22 -28.75 12.24
C ALA A 576 13.11 -27.66 12.87
N ASP A 577 13.04 -26.44 12.35
CA ASP A 577 13.78 -25.27 12.84
C ASP A 577 12.80 -24.34 13.56
N GLU A 578 13.05 -24.05 14.83
CA GLU A 578 12.16 -23.27 15.70
C GLU A 578 12.14 -21.77 15.39
N GLU A 579 13.15 -21.27 14.65
CA GLU A 579 13.22 -19.87 14.22
C GLU A 579 12.50 -19.63 12.88
N ILE A 580 12.00 -20.70 12.25
CA ILE A 580 11.18 -20.63 11.03
C ILE A 580 9.71 -20.86 11.39
N LEU A 581 8.89 -19.81 11.28
CA LEU A 581 7.47 -19.89 11.55
C LEU A 581 6.67 -20.06 10.24
N GLY A 582 5.63 -20.88 10.30
CA GLY A 582 4.80 -21.23 9.14
C GLY A 582 3.41 -20.63 9.17
N ALA A 583 3.02 -19.89 8.13
CA ALA A 583 1.63 -19.51 7.87
C ALA A 583 1.03 -20.42 6.78
N PHE A 584 0.05 -21.24 7.16
CA PHE A 584 -0.40 -22.38 6.36
C PHE A 584 -1.78 -22.15 5.75
N TYR A 585 -1.89 -22.32 4.43
CA TYR A 585 -3.10 -22.03 3.66
C TYR A 585 -3.46 -23.17 2.70
N PHE A 586 -4.75 -23.26 2.42
CA PHE A 586 -5.29 -23.92 1.24
C PHE A 586 -5.50 -22.85 0.16
N SER A 587 -5.12 -23.16 -1.07
CA SER A 587 -5.31 -22.25 -2.21
C SER A 587 -6.21 -22.92 -3.24
N ASN A 588 -7.28 -22.21 -3.59
CA ASN A 588 -8.19 -22.64 -4.65
C ASN A 588 -7.50 -22.58 -6.02
N GLN A 589 -6.64 -21.58 -6.24
CA GLN A 589 -5.84 -21.46 -7.46
C GLN A 589 -4.98 -22.70 -7.67
N VAL A 590 -4.13 -23.09 -6.71
CA VAL A 590 -3.26 -24.27 -6.87
C VAL A 590 -3.99 -25.60 -6.66
N ASN A 591 -5.22 -25.55 -6.13
CA ASN A 591 -5.97 -26.70 -5.61
C ASN A 591 -5.07 -27.54 -4.71
N GLY A 592 -4.63 -26.94 -3.61
CA GLY A 592 -3.50 -27.45 -2.84
C GLY A 592 -3.14 -26.58 -1.66
N TYR A 593 -1.93 -26.79 -1.15
CA TYR A 593 -1.41 -26.08 -0.01
C TYR A 593 -0.38 -25.02 -0.41
N VAL A 594 -0.41 -23.90 0.30
CA VAL A 594 0.61 -22.85 0.27
C VAL A 594 1.07 -22.64 1.72
N LEU A 595 2.37 -22.77 1.97
CA LEU A 595 2.98 -22.54 3.28
C LEU A 595 4.03 -21.46 3.14
N HIS A 596 3.77 -20.28 3.72
CA HIS A 596 4.78 -19.24 3.87
C HIS A 596 5.64 -19.54 5.09
N LEU A 597 6.95 -19.38 4.94
CA LEU A 597 7.96 -19.71 5.95
C LEU A 597 8.76 -18.44 6.22
N VAL A 598 8.56 -17.84 7.38
CA VAL A 598 9.22 -16.59 7.79
C VAL A 598 10.36 -16.93 8.74
N ASN A 599 11.56 -16.44 8.44
CA ASN A 599 12.76 -16.67 9.24
C ASN A 599 13.00 -15.51 10.20
N TYR A 600 12.84 -15.79 11.50
CA TYR A 600 13.06 -14.83 12.58
C TYR A 600 14.47 -14.91 13.17
N ALA A 601 15.37 -15.72 12.61
CA ALA A 601 16.76 -15.86 13.06
C ALA A 601 17.60 -14.61 12.74
N PHE A 602 17.34 -13.49 13.42
CA PHE A 602 18.04 -12.24 13.22
C PHE A 602 19.31 -12.19 14.10
N ASP A 603 20.50 -12.15 13.49
CA ASP A 603 21.75 -11.96 14.22
C ASP A 603 21.94 -10.47 14.54
N GLU A 604 21.71 -10.14 15.81
CA GLU A 604 21.86 -8.82 16.39
C GLU A 604 23.27 -8.21 16.25
N GLN A 605 24.31 -9.03 16.29
CA GLN A 605 25.70 -8.58 16.19
C GLN A 605 26.06 -8.27 14.73
N GLN A 606 25.49 -9.02 13.80
CA GLN A 606 25.74 -8.89 12.37
C GLN A 606 24.72 -7.99 11.66
N ASN A 607 23.63 -7.62 12.33
CA ASN A 607 22.56 -6.77 11.81
C ASN A 607 21.92 -7.32 10.53
N ARG A 608 21.68 -8.63 10.50
CA ARG A 608 21.11 -9.34 9.35
C ARG A 608 20.37 -10.60 9.77
N VAL A 609 19.51 -11.08 8.90
CA VAL A 609 18.91 -12.41 9.03
C VAL A 609 19.98 -13.47 8.75
N ASP A 610 20.07 -14.46 9.62
CA ASP A 610 20.90 -15.65 9.44
C ASP A 610 20.15 -16.62 8.53
N ASN A 611 20.66 -16.78 7.31
CA ASN A 611 20.12 -17.72 6.33
C ASN A 611 20.11 -19.14 6.90
N LYS A 612 18.94 -19.79 6.87
CA LYS A 612 18.76 -21.19 7.24
C LYS A 612 18.85 -22.07 6.01
N SER A 613 19.43 -23.26 6.16
CA SER A 613 19.58 -24.20 5.06
C SER A 613 19.25 -25.62 5.47
N ASN A 614 18.79 -26.43 4.51
CA ASN A 614 18.36 -27.81 4.74
C ASN A 614 17.28 -27.92 5.86
N VAL A 615 16.34 -26.97 5.86
CA VAL A 615 15.23 -26.94 6.82
C VAL A 615 14.25 -28.05 6.44
N ARG A 616 14.04 -29.00 7.36
CA ARG A 616 13.13 -30.12 7.13
C ARG A 616 11.69 -29.68 7.45
N VAL A 617 10.81 -29.80 6.47
CA VAL A 617 9.37 -29.57 6.61
C VAL A 617 8.64 -30.89 6.33
N ALA A 618 7.69 -31.24 7.19
CA ALA A 618 6.82 -32.41 7.01
C ALA A 618 5.36 -31.96 7.07
N ILE A 619 4.59 -32.26 6.03
CA ILE A 619 3.16 -31.92 5.93
C ILE A 619 2.37 -33.21 5.72
N LYS A 620 1.26 -33.38 6.43
CA LYS A 620 0.38 -34.54 6.28
C LYS A 620 -0.07 -34.68 4.83
N ASN A 621 0.06 -35.88 4.26
CA ASN A 621 -0.42 -36.16 2.92
C ASN A 621 -1.90 -36.54 2.94
N ASN A 622 -2.75 -35.54 3.11
CA ASN A 622 -4.20 -35.61 2.97
C ASN A 622 -4.68 -34.96 1.67
N THR A 623 -3.83 -34.97 0.64
CA THR A 623 -4.18 -34.51 -0.71
C THR A 623 -5.01 -35.53 -1.47
N LEU A 624 -5.74 -35.10 -2.51
CA LEU A 624 -6.40 -36.02 -3.45
C LEU A 624 -5.43 -36.62 -4.49
N PHE A 625 -4.15 -36.23 -4.47
CA PHE A 625 -3.19 -36.55 -5.52
C PHE A 625 -2.37 -37.80 -5.17
N ASP A 626 -2.20 -38.70 -6.14
CA ASP A 626 -1.21 -39.76 -6.03
C ASP A 626 0.21 -39.21 -6.28
N SER A 627 1.23 -39.99 -5.94
CA SER A 627 2.63 -39.57 -6.07
C SER A 627 3.09 -39.27 -7.51
N ARG A 628 2.28 -39.55 -8.53
CA ARG A 628 2.59 -39.23 -9.94
C ARG A 628 2.00 -37.88 -10.36
N LYS A 629 0.99 -37.40 -9.64
CA LYS A 629 0.32 -36.12 -9.88
C LYS A 629 0.74 -35.04 -8.89
N LEU A 630 1.15 -35.43 -7.69
CA LEU A 630 1.60 -34.52 -6.64
C LEU A 630 2.90 -33.83 -7.07
N GLY A 631 2.85 -32.50 -7.16
CA GLY A 631 4.02 -31.64 -7.33
C GLY A 631 4.29 -30.86 -6.05
N VAL A 632 5.57 -30.63 -5.77
CA VAL A 632 6.05 -29.83 -4.64
C VAL A 632 6.99 -28.77 -5.19
N PHE A 633 6.70 -27.51 -4.89
CA PHE A 633 7.42 -26.37 -5.44
C PHE A 633 7.87 -25.43 -4.34
N TYR A 634 8.99 -24.76 -4.55
CA TYR A 634 9.57 -23.85 -3.60
C TYR A 634 10.11 -22.60 -4.29
N ALA A 635 9.93 -21.46 -3.64
CA ALA A 635 10.44 -20.16 -4.08
C ALA A 635 10.93 -19.35 -2.89
N THR A 636 11.81 -18.40 -3.18
CA THR A 636 12.23 -17.34 -2.26
C THR A 636 12.29 -16.01 -3.01
N PRO A 637 12.23 -14.86 -2.32
CA PRO A 637 12.47 -13.57 -2.95
C PRO A 637 13.78 -13.48 -3.74
N GLU A 638 14.85 -14.09 -3.22
CA GLU A 638 16.19 -14.06 -3.85
C GLU A 638 16.24 -14.85 -5.16
N THR A 639 15.39 -15.88 -5.30
CA THR A 639 15.31 -16.69 -6.52
C THR A 639 14.24 -16.19 -7.48
N GLY A 640 13.21 -15.50 -6.97
CA GLY A 640 12.09 -14.92 -7.71
C GLY A 640 11.13 -15.92 -8.36
N GLU A 641 11.55 -17.17 -8.53
CA GLU A 641 10.85 -18.19 -9.30
C GLU A 641 10.45 -19.40 -8.47
N LEU A 642 9.18 -19.78 -8.57
CA LEU A 642 8.67 -21.04 -8.05
C LEU A 642 9.20 -22.24 -8.86
N LYS A 643 9.97 -23.11 -8.20
CA LYS A 643 10.65 -24.27 -8.81
C LYS A 643 10.23 -25.57 -8.17
N GLU A 644 10.03 -26.60 -8.99
CA GLU A 644 9.74 -27.94 -8.49
C GLU A 644 10.97 -28.50 -7.75
N ILE A 645 10.73 -29.12 -6.59
CA ILE A 645 11.76 -29.71 -5.74
C ILE A 645 11.40 -31.15 -5.35
N ASP A 646 12.43 -31.93 -5.02
CA ASP A 646 12.25 -33.32 -4.61
C ASP A 646 11.59 -33.43 -3.23
N TYR A 647 10.78 -34.47 -3.04
CA TYR A 647 10.15 -34.80 -1.76
C TYR A 647 10.17 -36.32 -1.50
N THR A 648 9.99 -36.70 -0.24
CA THR A 648 9.77 -38.10 0.17
C THR A 648 8.40 -38.25 0.83
N LEU A 649 7.87 -39.48 0.83
CA LEU A 649 6.68 -39.84 1.59
C LEU A 649 7.08 -40.67 2.80
N GLU A 650 6.92 -40.13 4.00
CA GLU A 650 7.34 -40.74 5.27
C GLU A 650 6.19 -40.70 6.27
N ASP A 651 5.77 -41.87 6.76
CA ASP A 651 4.72 -42.02 7.78
C ASP A 651 3.42 -41.24 7.48
N GLY A 652 3.04 -41.18 6.20
CA GLY A 652 1.85 -40.47 5.75
C GLY A 652 2.04 -38.96 5.56
N ASN A 653 3.27 -38.45 5.62
CA ASN A 653 3.63 -37.05 5.38
C ASN A 653 4.42 -36.90 4.07
N ILE A 654 4.25 -35.76 3.41
CA ILE A 654 5.13 -35.18 2.40
C ILE A 654 6.28 -34.52 3.15
N VAL A 655 7.49 -35.00 2.93
CA VAL A 655 8.70 -34.51 3.61
C VAL A 655 9.63 -33.88 2.59
N VAL A 656 10.10 -32.68 2.92
CA VAL A 656 10.90 -31.84 2.05
C VAL A 656 12.07 -31.27 2.86
N ASN A 657 13.24 -31.18 2.24
CA ASN A 657 14.38 -30.45 2.81
C ASN A 657 14.57 -29.20 1.96
N LEU A 658 14.24 -28.04 2.53
CA LEU A 658 14.28 -26.77 1.83
C LEU A 658 15.74 -26.30 1.72
N PRO A 659 16.16 -25.79 0.55
CA PRO A 659 17.56 -25.48 0.29
C PRO A 659 18.06 -24.34 1.17
N ASP A 660 17.62 -23.11 0.90
CA ASP A 660 17.99 -21.89 1.63
C ASP A 660 16.71 -21.07 1.91
N ILE A 661 16.62 -20.50 3.11
CA ILE A 661 15.62 -19.52 3.54
C ILE A 661 16.38 -18.34 4.13
N ASP A 662 16.34 -17.19 3.44
CA ASP A 662 16.88 -15.93 3.99
C ASP A 662 15.88 -15.35 4.98
N ALA A 663 15.07 -14.34 4.63
CA ALA A 663 13.94 -13.93 5.49
C ALA A 663 12.63 -14.68 5.18
N TRP A 664 12.51 -15.22 3.96
CA TRP A 664 11.25 -15.76 3.47
C TRP A 664 11.42 -16.92 2.49
N GLY A 665 10.61 -17.96 2.64
CA GLY A 665 10.39 -18.99 1.64
C GLY A 665 8.91 -19.31 1.48
N THR A 666 8.51 -19.86 0.34
CA THR A 666 7.14 -20.33 0.12
C THR A 666 7.15 -21.73 -0.48
N LEU A 667 6.49 -22.67 0.19
CA LEU A 667 6.32 -24.05 -0.24
C LEU A 667 4.89 -24.25 -0.77
N VAL A 668 4.78 -24.75 -1.99
CA VAL A 668 3.50 -25.02 -2.67
C VAL A 668 3.37 -26.51 -2.94
N ILE A 669 2.23 -27.10 -2.59
CA ILE A 669 1.93 -28.52 -2.82
C ILE A 669 0.59 -28.61 -3.54
N GLY A 670 0.56 -29.23 -4.72
CA GLY A 670 -0.67 -29.32 -5.52
C GLY A 670 -0.59 -30.34 -6.65
N GLU A 671 -1.51 -30.25 -7.61
CA GLU A 671 -1.40 -31.02 -8.85
C GLU A 671 -0.27 -30.42 -9.70
N GLY A 672 0.83 -31.15 -9.88
CA GLY A 672 2.07 -30.61 -10.45
C GLY A 672 1.88 -29.94 -11.81
N VAL A 673 1.07 -30.53 -12.70
CA VAL A 673 0.77 -29.95 -14.02
C VAL A 673 -0.04 -28.64 -13.90
N ARG A 674 -0.98 -28.57 -12.94
CA ARG A 674 -1.76 -27.35 -12.67
C ARG A 674 -0.85 -26.23 -12.19
N VAL A 675 -0.01 -26.50 -11.20
CA VAL A 675 0.93 -25.51 -10.63
C VAL A 675 1.93 -25.02 -11.69
N GLN A 676 2.49 -25.92 -12.51
CA GLN A 676 3.35 -25.53 -13.63
C GLN A 676 2.63 -24.64 -14.66
N THR A 677 1.35 -24.91 -14.92
CA THR A 677 0.53 -24.08 -15.82
C THR A 677 0.25 -22.70 -15.22
N LEU A 678 -0.04 -22.62 -13.91
CA LEU A 678 -0.19 -21.35 -13.19
C LEU A 678 1.09 -20.52 -13.22
N ILE A 679 2.25 -21.13 -12.96
CA ILE A 679 3.55 -20.44 -13.05
C ILE A 679 3.74 -19.79 -14.43
N LYS A 680 3.36 -20.50 -15.50
CA LYS A 680 3.40 -19.94 -16.86
C LYS A 680 2.39 -18.81 -17.06
N LEU A 681 1.16 -18.98 -16.57
CA LEU A 681 0.11 -17.97 -16.68
C LEU A 681 0.52 -16.67 -16.01
N THR A 682 0.96 -16.71 -14.75
CA THR A 682 1.35 -15.51 -14.00
C THR A 682 2.53 -14.81 -14.66
N LYS A 683 3.54 -15.54 -15.15
CA LYS A 683 4.64 -14.95 -15.93
C LYS A 683 4.14 -14.28 -17.22
N ALA A 684 3.18 -14.88 -17.91
CA ALA A 684 2.59 -14.31 -19.11
C ALA A 684 1.80 -13.03 -18.79
N GLU A 685 0.95 -13.06 -17.76
CA GLU A 685 0.17 -11.89 -17.29
C GLU A 685 1.09 -10.72 -16.95
N VAL A 686 2.12 -10.95 -16.13
CA VAL A 686 3.13 -9.95 -15.78
C VAL A 686 3.81 -9.37 -17.03
N SER A 687 4.18 -10.22 -17.99
CA SER A 687 4.89 -9.77 -19.19
C SER A 687 4.02 -8.98 -20.17
N LEU A 688 2.70 -9.18 -20.12
CA LEU A 688 1.73 -8.61 -21.05
C LEU A 688 1.00 -7.40 -20.49
N TYR A 689 0.95 -7.26 -19.17
CA TYR A 689 0.38 -6.12 -18.47
C TYR A 689 1.48 -5.12 -18.11
N LEU A 690 1.59 -4.06 -18.91
CA LEU A 690 2.42 -2.92 -18.53
C LEU A 690 1.77 -2.23 -17.32
N PRO A 691 2.56 -1.87 -16.27
CA PRO A 691 2.05 -1.08 -15.16
C PRO A 691 1.33 0.17 -15.66
N GLY A 692 0.10 0.38 -15.19
CA GLY A 692 -0.73 1.54 -15.54
C GLY A 692 -1.40 1.50 -16.93
N GLN A 693 -1.39 0.37 -17.64
CA GLN A 693 -2.16 0.20 -18.88
C GLN A 693 -3.21 -0.89 -18.75
N GLU A 694 -4.44 -0.60 -19.21
CA GLU A 694 -5.46 -1.63 -19.30
C GLU A 694 -5.00 -2.74 -20.27
N PRO A 695 -5.20 -4.01 -19.89
CA PRO A 695 -5.13 -5.15 -20.78
C PRO A 695 -5.80 -4.91 -22.13
N ASP A 696 -5.16 -5.28 -23.25
CA ASP A 696 -5.92 -5.37 -24.51
C ASP A 696 -7.06 -6.40 -24.33
N ARG A 697 -8.22 -6.11 -24.91
CA ARG A 697 -9.43 -6.92 -24.79
C ARG A 697 -9.20 -8.35 -25.31
N ASP A 698 -8.37 -8.49 -26.35
CA ASP A 698 -7.99 -9.78 -26.91
C ASP A 698 -7.16 -10.61 -25.90
N THR A 699 -6.20 -10.00 -25.20
CA THR A 699 -5.39 -10.66 -24.17
C THR A 699 -6.25 -11.10 -22.97
N THR A 700 -7.15 -10.23 -22.52
CA THR A 700 -8.07 -10.53 -21.40
C THR A 700 -8.98 -11.71 -21.72
N ALA A 701 -9.53 -11.76 -22.94
CA ALA A 701 -10.38 -12.87 -23.38
C ALA A 701 -9.61 -14.20 -23.42
N VAL A 702 -8.34 -14.17 -23.86
CA VAL A 702 -7.51 -15.38 -23.89
C VAL A 702 -7.20 -15.89 -22.50
N PHE A 703 -6.85 -15.02 -21.54
CA PHE A 703 -6.60 -15.47 -20.16
C PHE A 703 -7.87 -15.97 -19.46
N ALA A 704 -9.04 -15.40 -19.76
CA ALA A 704 -10.31 -15.96 -19.30
C ALA A 704 -10.54 -17.38 -19.84
N GLU A 705 -10.25 -17.62 -21.13
CA GLU A 705 -10.31 -18.96 -21.72
C GLU A 705 -9.27 -19.91 -21.10
N VAL A 706 -8.05 -19.44 -20.82
CA VAL A 706 -7.04 -20.22 -20.10
C VAL A 706 -7.57 -20.68 -18.75
N ARG A 707 -8.18 -19.78 -17.96
CA ARG A 707 -8.74 -20.11 -16.64
C ARG A 707 -9.88 -21.12 -16.76
N GLU A 708 -10.80 -20.97 -17.72
CA GLU A 708 -11.86 -21.95 -18.00
C GLU A 708 -11.27 -23.34 -18.33
N LYS A 709 -10.20 -23.39 -19.13
CA LYS A 709 -9.50 -24.64 -19.46
C LYS A 709 -8.84 -25.26 -18.24
N MET A 710 -8.26 -24.45 -17.35
CA MET A 710 -7.65 -24.93 -16.11
C MET A 710 -8.70 -25.50 -15.15
N GLU A 711 -9.85 -24.85 -15.02
CA GLU A 711 -10.99 -25.35 -14.22
C GLU A 711 -11.53 -26.68 -14.76
N ALA A 712 -11.57 -26.84 -16.09
CA ALA A 712 -11.94 -28.10 -16.75
C ALA A 712 -10.85 -29.20 -16.64
N GLY A 713 -9.67 -28.90 -16.10
CA GLY A 713 -8.52 -29.81 -16.04
C GLY A 713 -7.82 -30.03 -17.39
N GLU A 714 -8.05 -29.17 -18.37
CA GLU A 714 -7.48 -29.20 -19.72
C GLU A 714 -6.13 -28.45 -19.79
N TYR A 715 -5.18 -28.78 -18.90
CA TYR A 715 -3.95 -28.01 -18.70
C TYR A 715 -3.02 -27.92 -19.93
N GLU A 716 -2.98 -28.95 -20.79
CA GLU A 716 -2.22 -28.89 -22.04
C GLU A 716 -2.80 -27.84 -23.01
N ALA A 717 -4.13 -27.74 -23.08
CA ALA A 717 -4.81 -26.74 -23.90
C ALA A 717 -4.61 -25.33 -23.30
N ALA A 718 -4.73 -25.19 -21.98
CA ALA A 718 -4.43 -23.96 -21.26
C ALA A 718 -2.99 -23.48 -21.53
N THR A 719 -2.02 -24.39 -21.43
CA THR A 719 -0.61 -24.07 -21.72
C THR A 719 -0.41 -23.60 -23.17
N ALA A 720 -1.05 -24.26 -24.14
CA ALA A 720 -0.96 -23.87 -25.54
C ALA A 720 -1.54 -22.47 -25.80
N LEU A 721 -2.65 -22.14 -25.14
CA LEU A 721 -3.26 -20.80 -25.19
C LEU A 721 -2.37 -19.73 -24.56
N ILE A 722 -1.68 -20.03 -23.45
CA ILE A 722 -0.70 -19.12 -22.85
C ILE A 722 0.45 -18.85 -23.83
N ASP A 723 1.00 -19.91 -24.44
CA ASP A 723 2.09 -19.79 -25.41
C ASP A 723 1.65 -18.97 -26.64
N GLU A 724 0.39 -19.08 -27.07
CA GLU A 724 -0.21 -18.21 -28.10
C GLU A 724 -0.32 -16.75 -27.63
N ALA A 725 -0.81 -16.51 -26.41
CA ALA A 725 -1.03 -15.19 -25.84
C ALA A 725 0.27 -14.37 -25.76
N VAL A 726 1.36 -14.97 -25.28
CA VAL A 726 2.68 -14.34 -25.19
C VAL A 726 3.20 -13.93 -26.58
N GLY A 727 2.78 -14.62 -27.64
CA GLY A 727 3.11 -14.27 -29.03
C GLY A 727 2.27 -13.12 -29.63
N LEU A 728 1.13 -12.75 -29.03
CA LEU A 728 0.20 -11.76 -29.58
C LEU A 728 0.81 -10.35 -29.76
N PRO A 729 1.58 -9.78 -28.82
CA PRO A 729 2.17 -8.45 -29.01
C PRO A 729 3.17 -8.41 -30.16
N ALA A 730 4.01 -9.46 -30.27
CA ALA A 730 4.96 -9.60 -31.36
C ALA A 730 4.24 -9.74 -32.70
N LYS A 731 3.17 -10.55 -32.75
CA LYS A 731 2.30 -10.70 -33.91
C LYS A 731 1.61 -9.39 -34.31
N LYS A 732 1.06 -8.64 -33.36
CA LYS A 732 0.41 -7.34 -33.60
C LYS A 732 1.42 -6.32 -34.13
N THR A 733 2.61 -6.25 -33.53
CA THR A 733 3.71 -5.40 -33.99
C THR A 733 4.15 -5.77 -35.41
N ALA A 734 4.31 -7.06 -35.69
CA ALA A 734 4.69 -7.55 -37.01
C ALA A 734 3.61 -7.26 -38.06
N SER A 735 2.33 -7.39 -37.71
CA SER A 735 1.20 -7.07 -38.58
C SER A 735 1.18 -5.57 -38.95
N LEU A 736 1.34 -4.69 -37.96
CA LEU A 736 1.43 -3.24 -38.20
C LEU A 736 2.66 -2.87 -39.03
N ALA A 737 3.79 -3.54 -38.80
CA ALA A 737 5.00 -3.36 -39.57
C ALA A 737 4.82 -3.83 -41.03
N LEU A 738 4.10 -4.94 -41.27
CA LEU A 738 3.75 -5.42 -42.61
C LEU A 738 2.85 -4.42 -43.34
N GLU A 739 1.82 -3.92 -42.68
CA GLU A 739 0.91 -2.91 -43.25
C GLU A 739 1.65 -1.62 -43.60
N SER A 740 2.52 -1.14 -42.70
CA SER A 740 3.35 0.04 -42.93
C SER A 740 4.33 -0.16 -44.08
N ALA A 741 5.00 -1.31 -44.13
CA ALA A 741 5.91 -1.67 -45.22
C ALA A 741 5.18 -1.77 -46.57
N ALA A 742 3.99 -2.39 -46.59
CA ALA A 742 3.15 -2.49 -47.78
C ALA A 742 2.74 -1.10 -48.29
N HIS A 743 2.36 -0.18 -47.38
CA HIS A 743 2.04 1.19 -47.74
C HIS A 743 3.22 1.94 -48.36
N GLU A 744 4.43 1.78 -47.80
CA GLU A 744 5.64 2.38 -48.35
C GLU A 744 5.97 1.86 -49.76
N ILE A 745 5.75 0.57 -50.02
CA ILE A 745 5.96 -0.05 -51.34
C ILE A 745 5.07 0.59 -52.41
N GLU A 746 3.82 0.92 -52.09
CA GLU A 746 2.90 1.57 -53.03
C GLU A 746 3.39 2.94 -53.49
N ASN A 747 4.26 3.59 -52.71
CA ASN A 747 4.79 4.92 -52.99
C ASN A 747 6.12 4.92 -53.80
N ILE A 748 6.69 3.75 -54.09
CA ILE A 748 7.92 3.60 -54.87
C ILE A 748 7.65 3.82 -56.37
N SER A 749 8.42 4.69 -57.03
CA SER A 749 8.26 4.98 -58.48
C SER A 749 9.25 4.25 -59.39
N ASP A 750 10.27 3.58 -58.81
CA ASP A 750 11.35 2.90 -59.52
C ASP A 750 11.01 1.40 -59.71
N PRO A 751 10.80 0.90 -60.95
CA PRO A 751 10.33 -0.47 -61.21
C PRO A 751 11.26 -1.58 -60.70
N VAL A 752 12.57 -1.32 -60.64
CA VAL A 752 13.55 -2.31 -60.15
C VAL A 752 13.44 -2.43 -58.62
N LYS A 753 13.33 -1.29 -57.94
CA LYS A 753 13.14 -1.24 -56.48
C LYS A 753 11.79 -1.78 -56.04
N ILE A 754 10.73 -1.60 -56.84
CA ILE A 754 9.43 -2.24 -56.58
C ILE A 754 9.58 -3.77 -56.58
N ALA A 755 10.39 -4.34 -57.48
CA ALA A 755 10.60 -5.78 -57.54
C ALA A 755 11.36 -6.29 -56.31
N GLU A 756 12.44 -5.61 -55.92
CA GLU A 756 13.23 -5.92 -54.71
C GLU A 756 12.40 -5.78 -53.43
N ALA A 757 11.65 -4.68 -53.29
CA ALA A 757 10.80 -4.45 -52.13
C ALA A 757 9.67 -5.48 -52.04
N ARG A 758 9.10 -5.93 -53.16
CA ARG A 758 8.09 -7.01 -53.16
C ARG A 758 8.67 -8.37 -52.79
N GLU A 759 9.93 -8.64 -53.10
CA GLU A 759 10.62 -9.87 -52.69
C GLU A 759 10.83 -9.88 -51.18
N LEU A 760 11.36 -8.79 -50.61
CA LEU A 760 11.50 -8.62 -49.15
C LEU A 760 10.15 -8.61 -48.43
N MET A 761 9.10 -8.05 -49.05
CA MET A 761 7.75 -8.10 -48.52
C MET A 761 7.19 -9.52 -48.49
N SER A 762 7.49 -10.32 -49.52
CA SER A 762 7.12 -11.73 -49.56
C SER A 762 7.89 -12.55 -48.52
N GLU A 763 9.15 -12.19 -48.26
CA GLU A 763 9.97 -12.78 -47.20
C GLU A 763 9.41 -12.43 -45.81
N ALA A 764 9.12 -11.14 -45.56
CA ALA A 764 8.47 -10.70 -44.33
C ALA A 764 7.12 -11.40 -44.10
N GLN A 765 6.29 -11.54 -45.15
CA GLN A 765 5.03 -12.26 -45.05
C GLN A 765 5.24 -13.76 -44.78
N SER A 766 6.28 -14.37 -45.35
CA SER A 766 6.62 -15.77 -45.07
C SER A 766 7.06 -15.96 -43.63
N GLU A 767 7.86 -15.04 -43.07
CA GLU A 767 8.26 -15.09 -41.65
C GLU A 767 7.05 -14.86 -40.73
N PHE A 768 6.13 -13.95 -41.10
CA PHE A 768 4.87 -13.76 -40.37
C PHE A 768 3.99 -15.01 -40.37
N ASP A 769 3.82 -15.65 -41.53
CA ASP A 769 3.03 -16.87 -41.67
C ASP A 769 3.69 -18.08 -40.95
N ALA A 770 5.02 -18.04 -40.78
CA ALA A 770 5.80 -19.03 -40.02
C ALA A 770 5.78 -18.79 -38.50
N GLY A 771 5.25 -17.65 -38.03
CA GLY A 771 5.21 -17.27 -36.62
C GLY A 771 6.48 -16.55 -36.12
N GLU A 772 7.43 -16.24 -37.00
CA GLU A 772 8.70 -15.56 -36.67
C GLU A 772 8.52 -14.03 -36.67
N TYR A 773 7.66 -13.55 -35.77
CA TYR A 773 7.17 -12.16 -35.78
C TYR A 773 8.25 -11.10 -35.57
N VAL A 774 9.29 -11.39 -34.78
CA VAL A 774 10.44 -10.49 -34.58
C VAL A 774 11.23 -10.34 -35.88
N GLN A 775 11.46 -11.45 -36.57
CA GLN A 775 12.17 -11.47 -37.86
C GLN A 775 11.36 -10.76 -38.94
N CYS A 776 10.05 -11.01 -39.01
CA CYS A 776 9.12 -10.25 -39.84
C CYS A 776 9.22 -8.74 -39.57
N SER A 777 9.15 -8.32 -38.30
CA SER A 777 9.23 -6.91 -37.91
C SER A 777 10.57 -6.27 -38.31
N GLN A 778 11.68 -7.00 -38.18
CA GLN A 778 13.01 -6.56 -38.61
C GLN A 778 13.11 -6.41 -40.13
N ILE A 779 12.57 -7.35 -40.90
CA ILE A 779 12.53 -7.26 -42.37
C ILE A 779 11.66 -6.07 -42.79
N CYS A 780 10.46 -5.91 -42.21
CA CYS A 780 9.58 -4.77 -42.47
C CYS A 780 10.26 -3.44 -42.11
N SER A 781 10.95 -3.37 -40.98
CA SER A 781 11.70 -2.18 -40.57
C SER A 781 12.82 -1.86 -41.54
N HIS A 782 13.59 -2.86 -41.99
CA HIS A 782 14.58 -2.67 -43.05
C HIS A 782 13.95 -2.18 -44.35
N LEU A 783 12.78 -2.71 -44.71
CA LEU A 783 12.05 -2.32 -45.91
C LEU A 783 11.59 -0.85 -45.81
N ILE A 784 10.95 -0.48 -44.70
CA ILE A 784 10.54 0.89 -44.41
C ILE A 784 11.76 1.81 -44.43
N MET A 785 12.87 1.46 -43.77
CA MET A 785 14.09 2.27 -43.76
C MET A 785 14.74 2.38 -45.15
N ALA A 786 14.73 1.32 -45.96
CA ALA A 786 15.33 1.34 -47.29
C ALA A 786 14.54 2.20 -48.30
N TYR A 787 13.22 2.34 -48.11
CA TYR A 787 12.31 2.92 -49.11
C TYR A 787 11.57 4.18 -48.65
N ALA A 788 11.25 4.36 -47.36
CA ALA A 788 10.61 5.56 -46.82
C ALA A 788 11.55 6.80 -46.84
N VAL A 789 12.87 6.58 -46.77
CA VAL A 789 13.89 7.66 -46.66
C VAL A 789 14.11 8.44 -47.97
N ARG A 790 13.33 8.21 -49.04
CA ARG A 790 13.64 8.75 -50.39
C ARG A 790 12.80 9.95 -50.88
N ARG A 791 12.00 10.62 -50.06
CA ARG A 791 11.28 11.82 -50.49
C ARG A 791 11.46 13.04 -49.58
N VAL A 792 12.59 13.73 -49.75
CA VAL A 792 12.65 15.20 -49.76
C VAL A 792 13.56 15.63 -50.92
N ASP A 793 12.99 16.21 -51.98
CA ASP A 793 13.66 16.91 -53.09
C ASP A 793 14.84 16.24 -53.82
N GLY A 794 14.81 14.91 -54.01
CA GLY A 794 15.60 14.25 -55.05
C GLY A 794 17.10 14.11 -54.82
N ARG A 795 17.57 14.11 -53.56
CA ARG A 795 18.93 13.63 -53.19
C ARG A 795 18.86 12.58 -52.07
N LEU A 796 19.74 11.58 -52.16
CA LEU A 796 19.90 10.48 -51.21
C LEU A 796 20.40 10.99 -49.86
N ASN A 797 19.77 10.57 -48.76
CA ASN A 797 20.43 10.43 -47.46
C ASN A 797 19.97 9.11 -46.81
N ASP A 798 20.83 8.56 -45.95
CA ASP A 798 20.68 7.34 -45.18
C ASP A 798 20.40 7.76 -43.72
N TYR A 799 19.44 7.13 -43.05
CA TYR A 799 18.94 7.57 -41.75
C TYR A 799 19.51 6.71 -40.62
N SER A 800 20.42 7.29 -39.83
CA SER A 800 20.64 6.89 -38.44
C SER A 800 20.89 8.14 -37.58
N GLY A 801 19.81 8.81 -37.18
CA GLY A 801 19.76 9.58 -35.93
C GLY A 801 19.70 11.11 -36.00
N SER A 802 20.40 11.78 -36.93
CA SER A 802 20.30 13.23 -37.17
C SER A 802 20.99 13.62 -38.50
N ASP A 803 20.30 14.33 -39.40
CA ASP A 803 20.88 14.71 -40.70
C ASP A 803 21.82 15.92 -40.58
N LYS A 804 23.12 15.73 -40.86
CA LYS A 804 24.12 16.80 -40.99
C LYS A 804 23.93 17.54 -42.32
N ILE A 805 23.56 18.82 -42.27
CA ILE A 805 23.16 19.63 -43.44
C ILE A 805 24.30 20.50 -44.02
N ALA A 806 25.41 20.69 -43.30
CA ALA A 806 26.62 21.38 -43.80
C ALA A 806 27.89 20.93 -43.05
N GLU A 807 29.05 20.96 -43.75
CA GLU A 807 30.40 20.68 -43.22
C GLU A 807 31.43 21.61 -43.91
N ASP A 808 32.46 22.09 -43.21
CA ASP A 808 33.52 22.94 -43.82
C ASP A 808 34.43 22.10 -44.74
N PRO A 809 34.49 22.36 -46.06
CA PRO A 809 35.09 21.44 -47.02
C PRO A 809 36.62 21.55 -47.19
N ARG A 810 37.39 22.17 -46.27
CA ARG A 810 38.81 22.52 -46.54
C ARG A 810 39.81 22.07 -45.46
N GLY A 811 39.76 20.81 -45.03
CA GLY A 811 40.72 20.23 -44.07
C GLY A 811 42.21 20.39 -44.44
N ASP A 812 42.79 21.56 -44.17
CA ASP A 812 44.21 21.89 -44.35
C ASP A 812 44.79 22.36 -43.02
N ALA A 813 45.63 21.52 -42.41
CA ALA A 813 46.54 21.95 -41.36
C ALA A 813 47.87 22.42 -41.97
N ILE A 814 48.30 23.61 -41.52
CA ILE A 814 49.66 24.19 -41.53
C ILE A 814 50.14 24.88 -42.83
N GLY A 815 50.08 26.23 -42.83
CA GLY A 815 50.82 27.08 -43.76
C GLY A 815 50.52 28.58 -43.63
N GLU A 816 51.25 29.28 -42.76
CA GLU A 816 51.47 30.74 -42.63
C GLU A 816 50.27 31.71 -42.74
N ALA A 817 49.95 32.37 -41.61
CA ALA A 817 48.98 33.46 -41.49
C ALA A 817 49.33 34.71 -42.34
N PRO A 818 48.35 35.59 -42.65
CA PRO A 818 48.18 36.72 -41.73
C PRO A 818 46.71 37.15 -41.49
N SER A 819 46.38 37.26 -40.20
CA SER A 819 45.51 38.25 -39.53
C SER A 819 44.16 38.66 -40.14
N ASN A 820 43.12 38.46 -39.31
CA ASN A 820 41.82 39.16 -39.23
C ASN A 820 40.65 38.56 -40.03
N ALA A 821 39.96 37.60 -39.40
CA ALA A 821 38.51 37.58 -39.18
C ALA A 821 38.16 36.31 -38.39
N ASN A 822 37.43 36.47 -37.29
CA ASN A 822 37.01 35.47 -36.29
C ASN A 822 36.98 34.01 -36.78
N GLY A 823 37.99 33.24 -36.38
CA GLY A 823 38.05 31.80 -36.55
C GLY A 823 37.12 31.09 -35.57
N CYS A 824 35.92 30.76 -36.04
CA CYS A 824 35.09 29.71 -35.47
C CYS A 824 34.92 28.66 -36.57
N ASP A 825 35.40 27.44 -36.32
CA ASP A 825 35.13 26.30 -37.20
C ASP A 825 33.78 25.69 -36.80
N LEU A 826 32.80 25.79 -37.71
CA LEU A 826 31.51 25.10 -37.58
C LEU A 826 31.75 23.60 -37.83
N GLY A 827 31.67 22.79 -36.78
CA GLY A 827 31.86 21.34 -36.89
C GLY A 827 30.73 20.67 -37.66
N SER A 828 29.49 20.89 -37.23
CA SER A 828 28.29 20.31 -37.86
C SER A 828 27.01 21.12 -37.60
N VAL A 829 26.09 21.17 -38.57
CA VAL A 829 24.71 21.65 -38.37
C VAL A 829 23.76 20.49 -38.67
N TYR A 830 22.76 20.30 -37.84
CA TYR A 830 21.76 19.23 -37.92
C TYR A 830 20.35 19.84 -37.99
N ALA A 831 19.43 19.22 -38.72
CA ALA A 831 18.02 19.59 -38.63
C ALA A 831 17.08 18.38 -38.73
N ARG A 832 15.91 18.50 -38.12
CA ARG A 832 14.85 17.49 -38.13
C ARG A 832 13.48 18.16 -38.17
N VAL A 833 12.55 17.65 -38.96
CA VAL A 833 11.15 18.10 -38.95
C VAL A 833 10.32 17.08 -38.19
N ILE A 834 9.51 17.52 -37.23
CA ILE A 834 8.56 16.66 -36.51
C ILE A 834 7.22 17.37 -36.52
N GLY A 835 6.20 16.73 -37.11
CA GLY A 835 4.92 17.38 -37.37
C GLY A 835 5.07 18.58 -38.34
N ASP A 836 4.56 19.73 -37.94
CA ASP A 836 4.65 21.02 -38.65
C ASP A 836 5.84 21.89 -38.20
N LYS A 837 6.75 21.35 -37.37
CA LYS A 837 7.86 22.09 -36.76
C LYS A 837 9.23 21.67 -37.30
N LEU A 838 10.14 22.62 -37.48
CA LEU A 838 11.54 22.40 -37.86
C LEU A 838 12.45 22.61 -36.64
N TYR A 839 13.25 21.59 -36.32
CA TYR A 839 14.25 21.56 -35.28
C TYR A 839 15.63 21.69 -35.91
N ILE A 840 16.50 22.53 -35.37
CA ILE A 840 17.88 22.71 -35.84
C ILE A 840 18.81 22.67 -34.64
N ALA A 841 19.86 21.86 -34.73
CA ALA A 841 20.92 21.74 -33.71
C ALA A 841 22.28 22.04 -34.34
N VAL A 842 23.15 22.79 -33.67
CA VAL A 842 24.47 23.16 -34.20
C VAL A 842 25.56 22.73 -33.22
N GLN A 843 26.61 22.14 -33.76
CA GLN A 843 27.80 21.71 -33.04
C GLN A 843 29.00 22.56 -33.52
N ALA A 844 29.58 23.32 -32.60
CA ALA A 844 30.79 24.10 -32.83
C ALA A 844 32.00 23.38 -32.21
N ASP A 845 33.12 23.33 -32.91
CA ASP A 845 34.31 22.57 -32.50
C ASP A 845 35.35 23.39 -31.71
N SER A 846 34.94 24.54 -31.12
CA SER A 846 35.89 25.39 -30.38
C SER A 846 35.28 26.06 -29.15
N ASP A 847 36.09 26.27 -28.11
CA ASP A 847 35.76 26.98 -26.85
C ASP A 847 35.49 28.49 -27.02
N ASN A 848 35.12 28.93 -28.22
CA ASN A 848 34.85 30.33 -28.54
C ASN A 848 33.37 30.63 -28.32
N PRO A 849 33.00 31.59 -27.46
CA PRO A 849 31.64 31.72 -26.97
C PRO A 849 30.65 32.30 -27.99
N PHE A 850 30.95 32.55 -29.26
CA PHE A 850 29.94 33.13 -30.17
C PHE A 850 29.98 32.54 -31.58
N VAL A 851 28.87 31.94 -32.00
CA VAL A 851 28.63 31.50 -33.38
C VAL A 851 27.34 32.12 -33.91
N GLN A 852 27.44 32.88 -35.01
CA GLN A 852 26.30 33.49 -35.69
C GLN A 852 26.11 32.87 -37.07
N PHE A 853 24.92 32.35 -37.35
CA PHE A 853 24.57 31.84 -38.68
C PHE A 853 23.18 32.29 -39.13
N ASN A 854 23.01 32.36 -40.45
CA ASN A 854 21.78 32.83 -41.09
C ASN A 854 21.05 31.68 -41.78
N ILE A 855 19.77 31.50 -41.50
CA ILE A 855 18.90 30.51 -42.15
C ILE A 855 17.92 31.26 -43.05
N THR A 856 17.74 30.76 -44.27
CA THR A 856 16.80 31.32 -45.25
C THR A 856 15.87 30.25 -45.80
N ASN A 857 14.60 30.59 -46.01
CA ASN A 857 13.69 29.74 -46.79
C ASN A 857 13.43 30.29 -48.21
N GLY A 858 14.24 31.26 -48.65
CA GLY A 858 14.08 31.93 -49.94
C GLY A 858 13.10 33.13 -49.94
N GLN A 859 12.30 33.29 -48.88
CA GLN A 859 11.43 34.47 -48.68
C GLN A 859 11.78 35.27 -47.42
N HIS A 860 12.32 34.62 -46.39
CA HIS A 860 12.75 35.24 -45.14
C HIS A 860 14.15 34.79 -44.73
N ASN A 861 14.86 35.66 -44.02
CA ASN A 861 16.17 35.40 -43.41
C ASN A 861 16.04 35.53 -41.90
N TRP A 862 16.55 34.53 -41.18
CA TRP A 862 16.66 34.53 -39.73
C TRP A 862 18.14 34.43 -39.35
N THR A 863 18.54 35.18 -38.33
CA THR A 863 19.90 35.20 -37.80
C THR A 863 19.87 34.63 -36.40
N ILE A 864 20.68 33.60 -36.13
CA ILE A 864 20.76 32.94 -34.82
C ILE A 864 22.18 33.14 -34.27
N ASN A 865 22.30 33.61 -33.03
CA ASN A 865 23.55 33.75 -32.29
C ASN A 865 23.54 32.72 -31.14
N CYS A 866 24.51 31.82 -31.08
CA CYS A 866 24.65 30.83 -30.01
C CYS A 866 25.85 31.19 -29.11
N GLN A 867 25.69 31.04 -27.78
CA GLN A 867 26.71 31.41 -26.78
C GLN A 867 26.97 30.29 -25.74
N GLY A 868 27.90 29.35 -25.99
CA GLY A 868 28.29 28.27 -25.03
C GLY A 868 28.57 26.88 -25.65
N ASN A 869 29.18 25.95 -24.89
CA ASN A 869 29.57 24.56 -25.30
C ASN A 869 28.36 23.56 -25.30
N PRO A 870 28.42 22.39 -25.98
CA PRO A 870 27.59 22.18 -27.17
C PRO A 870 26.34 21.31 -26.93
N VAL A 871 25.18 21.88 -27.25
CA VAL A 871 24.03 21.35 -28.03
C VAL A 871 22.83 22.20 -27.58
N GLU A 872 22.55 23.28 -28.30
CA GLU A 872 21.29 24.02 -28.12
C GLU A 872 20.30 23.57 -29.20
N MET A 873 19.11 23.13 -28.77
CA MET A 873 18.00 22.76 -29.65
C MET A 873 17.03 23.94 -29.79
N PHE A 874 16.81 24.41 -31.02
CA PHE A 874 15.84 25.47 -31.30
C PHE A 874 14.60 24.91 -32.02
N TYR A 875 13.42 25.48 -31.74
CA TYR A 875 12.14 25.11 -32.35
C TYR A 875 11.52 26.25 -33.16
N PHE A 876 10.82 25.92 -34.25
CA PHE A 876 10.06 26.88 -35.06
C PHE A 876 8.69 26.30 -35.46
N GLU A 877 7.60 27.06 -35.27
CA GLU A 877 6.23 26.71 -35.66
C GLU A 877 5.82 27.32 -37.02
N ASP A 878 5.40 26.44 -37.93
CA ASP A 878 4.66 26.57 -39.21
C ASP A 878 4.97 27.68 -40.26
N ARG A 879 4.89 27.27 -41.54
CA ARG A 879 5.24 27.99 -42.77
C ARG A 879 4.36 29.20 -43.12
N ASN A 880 3.32 29.55 -42.35
CA ASN A 880 2.41 30.64 -42.72
C ASN A 880 2.03 31.62 -41.59
N ARG A 881 2.58 31.51 -40.38
CA ARG A 881 2.49 32.55 -39.34
C ARG A 881 3.42 32.17 -38.17
N ALA A 882 4.51 32.89 -38.00
CA ALA A 882 5.37 32.77 -36.83
C ALA A 882 5.27 34.06 -35.99
N GLU A 883 4.63 33.96 -34.82
CA GLU A 883 4.96 34.83 -33.69
C GLU A 883 6.12 34.16 -32.93
N ILE A 884 7.14 34.96 -32.61
CA ILE A 884 8.32 34.50 -31.87
C ILE A 884 7.91 34.33 -30.38
N PRO A 885 8.24 33.21 -29.72
CA PRO A 885 8.06 33.07 -28.29
C PRO A 885 8.82 34.18 -27.54
N LYS A 886 8.18 34.84 -26.57
CA LYS A 886 8.85 35.79 -25.68
C LYS A 886 10.00 35.08 -24.96
N GLY A 887 11.24 35.53 -25.21
CA GLY A 887 12.43 35.06 -24.48
C GLY A 887 13.75 35.02 -25.25
N VAL A 888 13.76 35.23 -26.57
CA VAL A 888 15.02 35.19 -27.36
C VAL A 888 15.51 36.62 -27.66
N GLU A 889 16.61 37.04 -27.02
CA GLU A 889 17.34 38.27 -27.37
C GLU A 889 18.58 37.96 -28.23
N LEU A 890 18.76 38.71 -29.31
CA LEU A 890 20.01 38.81 -30.06
C LEU A 890 20.72 40.09 -29.63
N ALA A 891 21.94 40.01 -29.07
CA ALA A 891 22.77 41.18 -28.82
C ALA A 891 24.15 41.05 -29.47
N PHE A 892 24.67 42.18 -29.97
CA PHE A 892 26.00 42.34 -30.55
C PHE A 892 27.02 42.71 -29.47
N ASP A 893 28.26 42.26 -29.66
CA ASP A 893 29.36 42.29 -28.70
C ASP A 893 30.04 43.68 -28.60
N GLU A 894 30.06 44.26 -27.40
CA GLU A 894 31.25 44.78 -26.70
C GLU A 894 30.81 45.42 -25.36
N GLY A 895 31.23 44.83 -24.24
CA GLY A 895 31.18 45.42 -22.90
C GLY A 895 29.88 45.17 -22.12
N ILE A 896 29.91 44.19 -21.21
CA ILE A 896 28.81 43.88 -20.30
C ILE A 896 28.65 45.00 -19.26
N GLU A 897 27.53 45.71 -19.34
CA GLU A 897 26.99 46.57 -18.28
C GLU A 897 25.47 46.31 -18.19
N LEU A 898 25.02 45.90 -17.01
CA LEU A 898 23.62 45.55 -16.71
C LEU A 898 22.80 46.85 -16.61
N CYS A 899 21.85 47.08 -17.54
CA CYS A 899 20.88 48.19 -17.45
C CYS A 899 19.51 47.78 -18.01
N LEU A 900 18.54 47.59 -17.11
CA LEU A 900 17.10 47.56 -17.38
C LEU A 900 16.63 48.97 -17.84
N PRO A 901 15.37 49.19 -18.25
CA PRO A 901 14.64 48.80 -19.46
C PRO A 901 14.15 50.06 -20.25
N LEU A 902 13.24 49.88 -21.23
CA LEU A 902 12.19 50.83 -21.73
C LEU A 902 12.37 51.66 -23.03
N SER A 903 11.47 51.31 -23.96
CA SER A 903 10.81 52.10 -25.04
C SER A 903 11.62 52.33 -26.33
N ILE A 904 11.02 52.24 -27.53
CA ILE A 904 9.96 53.16 -28.00
C ILE A 904 8.90 52.46 -28.90
N PHE A 905 7.64 52.36 -28.43
CA PHE A 905 6.51 52.78 -29.30
C PHE A 905 6.60 54.31 -29.36
N GLY A 906 6.64 54.86 -30.57
CA GLY A 906 6.69 56.30 -30.76
C GLY A 906 5.49 56.96 -30.10
N GLY A 907 5.74 57.76 -29.06
CA GLY A 907 4.77 58.71 -28.52
C GLY A 907 4.30 58.46 -27.09
N VAL A 908 5.22 58.46 -26.12
CA VAL A 908 4.88 58.80 -24.73
C VAL A 908 5.97 59.73 -24.19
N SER A 909 5.58 60.88 -23.66
CA SER A 909 6.46 61.97 -23.22
C SER A 909 6.82 61.91 -21.73
N GLU A 910 6.45 60.84 -21.00
CA GLU A 910 6.77 60.63 -19.58
C GLU A 910 6.49 59.16 -19.18
N ILE A 911 7.42 58.49 -18.47
CA ILE A 911 7.14 57.23 -17.74
C ILE A 911 7.63 57.40 -16.30
N ARG A 912 6.69 57.29 -15.36
CA ARG A 912 6.96 57.09 -13.93
C ARG A 912 7.27 55.62 -13.68
N LEU A 913 8.32 55.36 -12.91
CA LEU A 913 8.56 54.08 -12.26
C LEU A 913 7.85 54.10 -10.90
N ASP A 914 6.76 53.35 -10.75
CA ASP A 914 6.27 52.92 -9.44
C ASP A 914 6.94 51.57 -9.14
N ILE A 915 7.92 51.60 -8.24
CA ILE A 915 8.48 50.39 -7.63
C ILE A 915 7.57 50.08 -6.45
N ASN A 916 6.65 49.13 -6.61
CA ASN A 916 5.93 48.56 -5.47
C ASN A 916 6.77 47.39 -4.93
N ALA A 917 7.83 47.72 -4.20
CA ALA A 917 8.49 46.75 -3.34
C ALA A 917 7.66 46.65 -2.07
N ASN A 918 6.90 45.57 -1.91
CA ASN A 918 6.45 45.19 -0.58
C ASN A 918 7.59 44.45 0.12
N LEU A 919 8.58 45.22 0.56
CA LEU A 919 9.59 44.80 1.51
C LEU A 919 9.06 45.17 2.90
N ASN A 920 8.28 44.26 3.49
CA ASN A 920 8.22 44.16 4.93
C ASN A 920 8.79 42.81 5.34
N ASN A 921 9.69 42.88 6.32
CA ASN A 921 10.36 41.79 7.04
C ASN A 921 11.60 41.26 6.33
N TYR A 922 12.75 41.92 6.51
CA TYR A 922 13.73 41.55 7.54
C TYR A 922 14.77 42.69 7.70
N PRO A 923 15.08 43.12 8.94
CA PRO A 923 16.04 44.17 9.22
C PRO A 923 17.45 43.57 9.31
N ASP A 924 18.40 44.14 8.57
CA ASP A 924 19.77 44.45 9.01
C ASP A 924 20.74 44.48 7.83
N PHE A 925 20.78 45.63 7.16
CA PHE A 925 21.96 46.07 6.44
C PHE A 925 22.29 47.51 6.88
N THR A 926 23.37 47.66 7.66
CA THR A 926 24.07 48.94 7.79
C THR A 926 25.12 49.07 6.69
N ARG A 927 24.92 50.09 5.87
CA ARG A 927 25.81 50.61 4.81
C ARG A 927 26.80 51.61 5.43
N SER A 928 28.07 51.60 4.99
CA SER A 928 28.88 52.81 4.74
C SER A 928 30.17 52.38 4.04
N ASP A 929 30.32 52.64 2.75
CA ASP A 929 30.96 53.85 2.19
C ASP A 929 32.47 53.65 2.01
N GLU A 930 32.87 53.28 0.79
CA GLU A 930 33.98 53.86 0.00
C GLU A 930 34.19 52.98 -1.25
N LEU A 931 33.59 53.40 -2.37
CA LEU A 931 33.87 52.89 -3.70
C LEU A 931 34.99 53.74 -4.30
N SER A 932 36.17 53.14 -4.43
CA SER A 932 37.17 53.56 -5.41
C SER A 932 37.56 52.34 -6.24
N GLU A 933 37.31 52.48 -7.54
CA GLU A 933 37.94 51.86 -8.71
C GLU A 933 38.83 50.62 -8.51
N ASP A 934 38.49 49.62 -9.33
CA ASP A 934 39.29 48.46 -9.70
C ASP A 934 39.51 47.39 -8.62
N ILE A 935 38.67 46.36 -8.66
CA ILE A 935 39.11 44.98 -8.98
C ILE A 935 37.88 44.10 -9.21
N LYS A 936 37.83 43.57 -10.44
CA LYS A 936 37.48 42.21 -10.85
C LYS A 936 36.81 41.35 -9.78
N ILE A 937 35.53 41.05 -10.01
CA ILE A 937 34.91 39.87 -9.43
C ILE A 937 35.59 38.65 -10.07
N SER A 938 36.36 37.96 -9.24
CA SER A 938 36.70 36.56 -9.44
C SER A 938 35.44 35.78 -9.08
N LEU A 939 34.84 35.10 -10.04
CA LEU A 939 33.87 34.04 -9.76
C LEU A 939 34.63 32.73 -9.60
N ARG A 940 34.41 32.07 -8.46
CA ARG A 940 34.16 30.63 -8.49
C ARG A 940 32.68 30.47 -8.73
#